data_AF-A0A1I4FPH9-F1
#
_entry.id   AF-A0A1I4FPH9-F1
#
_cell.length_a   1.000
_cell.length_b   1.000
_cell.length_c   1.000
_cell.angle_alpha   90.00
_cell.angle_beta   90.00
_cell.angle_gamma   90.00
#
_symmetry.space_group_name_H-M   'P 1'
#
loop_
_entity.id
_entity.type
_entity.pdbx_description
1 polymer ?
#
loop_
_entity_poly.entity_id
_entity_poly.type
_entity_poly.pdbx_seq_one_letter_code
_entity_poly.pdbx_strand_id
1 'polypeptide(L)'
;MAFFELTSPVAMQQYPFDYHSHFGGILPVEGRLDASSEYKITYQPPKGDPMEVTVPKGLRLSLAGIMGGGSGDEAIVEGTIALFDLALQMMIENGNPLNALASKVNKAQYERGECAAESIYVACVVLARRWSLSPNLINAFATSPELYEEIRTQLRTRVQGNPELIKVLRYFNNKIYSANKYTPFDDCYKTRSSLMKAVRRDPKYKGRYEQWMLATYAFLYQSGVRCIQAAMGADEIVAADQIAQAFNKLNPDDQSSYRLLVHTSAGYMPGDSLSKELKEVILPLLTGPGTSTVIGIDLLGTETKVADFGQFFRFLFENQSDLNKNFNSGDGARSQQLICHIHCGEGAASTTDNRSMIGYYYVNAAEPPGEDFYRAYSAYIARGVATAQGRLADEPRGSRGAAPRKKSDVSGLFDELFRSDSLTHGGCTLRRFDINSPASIAIVAYNGKRSEMAMSETLDTIWAPQKQTWYAFFSGSQQFAFRLGHAYYYRNYMAARYPLIAFDTNMGSNAITGASGLFDSVEGYRINRGFRHLDGYIDTDVLHQAGNAVAYLGANALTQAQVAELIAMVRAQSSLTDVLNDETNATWIKSQLTTGMAPICTLKNVGAYYKLYSALVVQLADQTKVKSYWFDALSRVLTLFNNWRSYLLGADGQGVEHTDVQDEFLRMVILLAYQLLPPGQTRVLNQTMLSLQDLVITIATDYWKTTVNSSLSLKSNTALGVETMYGFKSPASVVTLTRPKPDKK
;
A
#
# COMPACT_ATOMS: atom_id res chain seq x y z
N MET A 1 -35.93 3.74 8.97
CA MET A 1 -34.45 3.73 8.94
C MET A 1 -33.96 4.67 10.01
N ALA A 2 -33.03 4.25 10.86
CA ALA A 2 -32.51 5.10 11.93
C ALA A 2 -31.28 5.88 11.44
N PHE A 3 -31.31 7.19 11.62
CA PHE A 3 -30.14 8.05 11.46
C PHE A 3 -29.24 7.88 12.69
N PHE A 4 -27.95 7.62 12.48
CA PHE A 4 -26.98 7.50 13.56
C PHE A 4 -26.00 8.67 13.60
N GLU A 5 -25.51 8.97 14.80
CA GLU A 5 -24.45 9.96 15.02
C GLU A 5 -23.45 9.49 16.09
N LEU A 6 -22.19 9.88 15.91
CA LEU A 6 -21.11 9.70 16.88
C LEU A 6 -21.40 10.55 18.12
N THR A 7 -21.43 9.89 19.28
CA THR A 7 -21.82 10.53 20.54
C THR A 7 -20.91 11.66 21.03
N SER A 8 -19.63 11.63 20.69
CA SER A 8 -18.64 12.66 21.05
C SER A 8 -17.38 12.48 20.19
N PRO A 9 -16.58 13.54 19.97
CA PRO A 9 -15.29 13.43 19.30
C PRO A 9 -14.40 12.35 19.93
N VAL A 10 -13.63 11.65 19.09
CA VAL A 10 -12.76 10.55 19.49
C VAL A 10 -11.32 10.92 19.18
N ALA A 11 -10.44 10.87 20.18
CA ALA A 11 -9.00 10.91 19.95
C ALA A 11 -8.52 9.55 19.44
N MET A 12 -7.78 9.56 18.32
CA MET A 12 -7.18 8.36 17.76
C MET A 12 -5.76 8.19 18.31
N GLN A 13 -5.35 6.95 18.53
CA GLN A 13 -3.95 6.59 18.77
C GLN A 13 -3.18 6.55 17.44
N GLN A 14 -1.87 6.80 17.49
CA GLN A 14 -0.99 6.47 16.37
C GLN A 14 -0.87 4.95 16.25
N TYR A 15 -1.06 4.44 15.04
CA TYR A 15 -0.81 3.05 14.71
C TYR A 15 0.69 2.86 14.44
N PRO A 16 1.41 2.08 15.27
CA PRO A 16 2.87 2.08 15.26
C PRO A 16 3.48 1.05 14.29
N PHE A 17 2.66 0.39 13.47
CA PHE A 17 3.09 -0.70 12.58
C PHE A 17 2.90 -0.34 11.11
N ASP A 18 3.74 -0.89 10.25
CA ASP A 18 3.51 -1.03 8.82
C ASP A 18 3.98 -2.43 8.42
N TYR A 19 3.03 -3.34 8.21
CA TYR A 19 3.35 -4.75 7.96
C TYR A 19 3.87 -5.02 6.56
N HIS A 20 3.68 -4.11 5.61
CA HIS A 20 4.26 -4.25 4.29
C HIS A 20 4.31 -2.90 3.58
N SER A 21 5.52 -2.56 3.12
CA SER A 21 5.78 -1.46 2.19
C SER A 21 7.00 -1.79 1.34
N HIS A 22 6.99 -1.47 0.05
CA HIS A 22 8.24 -1.44 -0.70
C HIS A 22 9.05 -0.20 -0.33
N PHE A 23 10.30 -0.40 0.06
CA PHE A 23 11.15 0.68 0.57
C PHE A 23 11.30 1.85 -0.42
N GLY A 24 11.44 1.52 -1.72
CA GLY A 24 11.50 2.45 -2.84
C GLY A 24 10.34 3.45 -2.91
N GLY A 25 9.19 3.08 -2.34
CA GLY A 25 7.94 3.82 -2.44
C GLY A 25 7.51 4.57 -1.19
N ILE A 26 8.21 4.42 -0.07
CA ILE A 26 7.78 5.01 1.21
C ILE A 26 7.83 6.54 1.17
N LEU A 27 8.93 7.13 0.68
CA LEU A 27 9.05 8.59 0.65
C LEU A 27 8.12 9.23 -0.40
N PRO A 28 7.33 10.25 -0.03
CA PRO A 28 6.51 10.98 -0.98
C PRO A 28 7.38 11.79 -1.95
N VAL A 29 6.81 12.16 -3.11
CA VAL A 29 7.53 12.97 -4.10
C VAL A 29 7.88 14.36 -3.54
N GLU A 30 6.92 15.04 -2.91
CA GLU A 30 7.14 16.35 -2.27
C GLU A 30 6.87 16.37 -0.76
N GLY A 31 5.95 15.52 -0.28
CA GLY A 31 5.61 15.40 1.14
C GLY A 31 5.18 16.71 1.81
N ARG A 32 4.97 16.64 3.13
CA ARG A 32 4.73 17.81 3.99
C ARG A 32 5.55 17.82 5.27
N LEU A 33 6.21 16.70 5.59
CA LEU A 33 6.97 16.54 6.82
C LEU A 33 8.41 16.98 6.61
N ASP A 34 8.84 17.95 7.41
CA ASP A 34 10.24 18.32 7.55
C ASP A 34 10.86 17.57 8.75
N ALA A 35 12.14 17.21 8.62
CA ALA A 35 12.88 16.59 9.71
C ALA A 35 12.85 17.48 10.97
N SER A 36 12.26 16.99 12.06
CA SER A 36 12.05 17.77 13.29
C SER A 36 13.32 17.90 14.11
N SER A 37 14.25 16.98 13.90
CA SER A 37 15.56 16.88 14.51
C SER A 37 16.59 16.52 13.45
N GLU A 38 17.86 16.67 13.79
CA GLU A 38 18.93 16.06 13.01
C GLU A 38 18.94 14.55 13.27
N TYR A 39 18.98 13.75 12.21
CA TYR A 39 19.19 12.31 12.28
C TYR A 39 20.58 12.04 11.76
N LYS A 40 21.43 11.47 12.61
CA LYS A 40 22.83 11.21 12.30
C LYS A 40 23.16 9.78 12.69
N ILE A 41 23.68 9.01 11.73
CA ILE A 41 24.09 7.63 11.95
C ILE A 41 25.50 7.39 11.39
N THR A 42 26.17 6.41 11.96
CA THR A 42 27.38 5.82 11.39
C THR A 42 27.08 4.36 11.08
N TYR A 43 27.39 3.93 9.86
CA TYR A 43 27.25 2.53 9.46
C TYR A 43 28.50 2.06 8.72
N GLN A 44 28.75 0.75 8.77
CA GLN A 44 29.94 0.14 8.20
C GLN A 44 29.57 -0.56 6.88
N PRO A 45 29.84 0.02 5.70
CA PRO A 45 29.58 -0.67 4.43
C PRO A 45 30.33 -2.01 4.37
N PRO A 46 29.82 -3.01 3.60
CA PRO A 46 30.47 -4.32 3.49
C PRO A 46 31.91 -4.27 2.99
N LYS A 47 32.23 -3.23 2.21
CA LYS A 47 33.56 -2.92 1.69
C LYS A 47 33.77 -1.41 1.83
N GLY A 48 34.72 -0.98 2.64
CA GLY A 48 35.07 0.44 2.82
C GLY A 48 35.20 0.84 4.29
N ASP A 49 35.45 2.13 4.51
CA ASP A 49 35.51 2.72 5.84
C ASP A 49 34.10 3.02 6.38
N PRO A 50 33.92 3.15 7.72
CA PRO A 50 32.68 3.63 8.31
C PRO A 50 32.20 4.92 7.62
N MET A 51 30.92 4.93 7.24
CA MET A 51 30.28 6.08 6.60
C MET A 51 29.35 6.77 7.57
N GLU A 52 29.42 8.10 7.59
CA GLU A 52 28.51 8.95 8.32
C GLU A 52 27.42 9.47 7.37
N VAL A 53 26.16 9.33 7.77
CA VAL A 53 25.00 9.81 7.01
C VAL A 53 24.17 10.70 7.91
N THR A 54 23.80 11.87 7.39
CA THR A 54 23.03 12.86 8.15
C THR A 54 21.83 13.33 7.34
N VAL A 55 20.66 13.36 7.99
CA VAL A 55 19.48 14.12 7.56
C VAL A 55 19.36 15.32 8.49
N PRO A 56 19.65 16.54 8.00
CA PRO A 56 19.64 17.73 8.84
C PRO A 56 18.21 18.13 9.21
N LYS A 57 18.07 18.75 10.38
CA LYS A 57 16.81 19.35 10.81
C LYS A 57 16.30 20.35 9.75
N GLY A 58 15.00 20.31 9.47
CA GLY A 58 14.33 21.17 8.49
C GLY A 58 14.45 20.70 7.03
N LEU A 59 15.15 19.59 6.76
CA LEU A 59 15.12 18.97 5.43
C LEU A 59 13.76 18.31 5.20
N ARG A 60 13.15 18.59 4.05
CA ARG A 60 11.88 17.96 3.65
C ARG A 60 12.07 16.47 3.44
N LEU A 61 11.33 15.64 4.18
CA LEU A 61 11.35 14.19 4.04
C LEU A 61 10.53 13.74 2.82
N SER A 62 11.12 13.93 1.64
CA SER A 62 10.54 13.58 0.34
C SER A 62 11.64 13.42 -0.71
N LEU A 63 11.31 12.86 -1.88
CA LEU A 63 12.25 12.78 -3.00
C LEU A 63 12.75 14.18 -3.41
N ALA A 64 11.86 15.17 -3.50
CA ALA A 64 12.25 16.54 -3.83
C ALA A 64 13.19 17.13 -2.77
N GLY A 65 12.87 16.95 -1.48
CA GLY A 65 13.71 17.44 -0.39
C GLY A 65 15.11 16.84 -0.39
N ILE A 66 15.25 15.54 -0.68
CA ILE A 66 16.56 14.87 -0.76
C ILE A 66 17.34 15.33 -1.99
N MET A 67 16.68 15.48 -3.13
CA MET A 67 17.35 15.90 -4.37
C MET A 67 17.79 17.37 -4.34
N GLY A 68 17.02 18.25 -3.71
CA GLY A 68 17.42 19.65 -3.50
C GLY A 68 18.44 19.79 -2.39
N GLY A 69 18.25 19.04 -1.30
CA GLY A 69 19.32 18.72 -0.38
C GLY A 69 19.73 19.79 0.62
N GLY A 70 19.00 20.91 0.64
CA GLY A 70 18.97 21.93 1.69
C GLY A 70 17.65 21.91 2.48
N SER A 71 17.34 23.02 3.15
CA SER A 71 16.08 23.21 3.89
C SER A 71 15.25 24.34 3.30
N GLY A 72 13.95 24.34 3.57
CA GLY A 72 13.02 25.38 3.11
C GLY A 72 12.58 25.26 1.64
N ASP A 73 11.82 26.25 1.18
CA ASP A 73 11.12 26.21 -0.12
C ASP A 73 12.07 26.21 -1.32
N GLU A 74 13.22 26.87 -1.23
CA GLU A 74 14.21 26.92 -2.31
C GLU A 74 14.80 25.53 -2.61
N ALA A 75 15.14 24.77 -1.56
CA ALA A 75 15.59 23.38 -1.72
C ALA A 75 14.51 22.50 -2.36
N ILE A 76 13.23 22.71 -2.02
CA ILE A 76 12.12 21.97 -2.66
C ILE A 76 12.01 22.31 -4.15
N VAL A 77 12.21 23.59 -4.51
CA VAL A 77 12.23 24.05 -5.90
C VAL A 77 13.38 23.38 -6.67
N GLU A 78 14.60 23.43 -6.13
CA GLU A 78 15.78 22.79 -6.73
C GLU A 78 15.58 21.28 -6.90
N GLY A 79 15.04 20.63 -5.87
CA GLY A 79 14.71 19.21 -5.89
C GLY A 79 13.65 18.86 -6.93
N THR A 80 12.64 19.70 -7.10
CA THR A 80 11.61 19.53 -8.14
C THR A 80 12.24 19.54 -9.54
N ILE A 81 13.17 20.47 -9.77
CA ILE A 81 13.91 20.56 -11.04
C ILE A 81 14.79 19.33 -11.23
N ALA A 82 15.55 18.94 -10.20
CA ALA A 82 16.45 17.80 -10.24
C ALA A 82 15.73 16.48 -10.54
N LEU A 83 14.56 16.26 -9.93
CA LEU A 83 13.73 15.09 -10.23
C LEU A 83 13.33 15.04 -11.70
N PHE A 84 12.87 16.15 -12.27
CA PHE A 84 12.47 16.18 -13.67
C PHE A 84 13.70 16.02 -14.61
N ASP A 85 14.83 16.64 -14.29
CA ASP A 85 16.10 16.48 -15.02
C ASP A 85 16.56 15.00 -15.06
N LEU A 86 16.45 14.30 -13.93
CA LEU A 86 16.78 12.88 -13.82
C LEU A 86 15.78 11.98 -14.60
N ALA A 87 14.51 12.37 -14.66
CA ALA A 87 13.52 11.70 -15.52
C ALA A 87 13.88 11.86 -17.01
N LEU A 88 14.30 13.05 -17.44
CA LEU A 88 14.78 13.28 -18.81
C LEU A 88 16.04 12.48 -19.10
N GLN A 89 16.99 12.42 -18.15
CA GLN A 89 18.20 11.61 -18.28
C GLN A 89 17.89 10.13 -18.50
N MET A 90 16.89 9.58 -17.79
CA MET A 90 16.41 8.21 -18.04
C MET A 90 15.93 8.00 -19.47
N MET A 91 15.26 8.99 -20.07
CA MET A 91 14.75 8.91 -21.44
C MET A 91 15.84 9.07 -22.52
N ILE A 92 16.93 9.77 -22.20
CA ILE A 92 18.09 10.00 -23.09
C ILE A 92 19.03 8.79 -23.08
N GLU A 93 19.31 8.27 -21.89
CA GLU A 93 20.16 7.08 -21.72
C GLU A 93 19.41 5.81 -22.16
N ASN A 94 20.06 4.64 -22.09
CA ASN A 94 19.46 3.32 -22.37
C ASN A 94 18.34 2.91 -21.38
N GLY A 95 17.70 3.86 -20.70
CA GLY A 95 16.64 3.69 -19.71
C GLY A 95 15.23 3.97 -20.21
N ASN A 96 15.03 4.43 -21.46
CA ASN A 96 13.71 4.72 -22.02
C ASN A 96 12.87 3.44 -22.24
N PRO A 97 11.80 3.20 -21.45
CA PRO A 97 10.95 2.02 -21.61
C PRO A 97 10.29 1.92 -22.99
N LEU A 98 10.02 3.05 -23.66
CA LEU A 98 9.43 3.04 -25.00
C LEU A 98 10.43 2.57 -26.06
N ASN A 99 11.75 2.77 -25.86
CA ASN A 99 12.78 2.18 -26.73
C ASN A 99 12.85 0.66 -26.56
N ALA A 100 12.74 0.17 -25.32
CA ALA A 100 12.68 -1.26 -25.04
C ALA A 100 11.42 -1.88 -25.68
N LEU A 101 10.26 -1.23 -25.54
CA LEU A 101 9.04 -1.66 -26.21
C LEU A 101 9.19 -1.67 -27.74
N ALA A 102 9.76 -0.60 -28.32
CA ALA A 102 9.97 -0.48 -29.77
C ALA A 102 10.93 -1.55 -30.33
N SER A 103 11.81 -2.14 -29.50
CA SER A 103 12.71 -3.22 -29.91
C SER A 103 12.19 -4.64 -29.65
N LYS A 104 11.16 -4.83 -28.82
CA LYS A 104 10.56 -6.16 -28.54
C LYS A 104 10.05 -6.87 -29.80
N VAL A 105 10.30 -8.18 -29.90
CA VAL A 105 9.69 -9.02 -30.95
C VAL A 105 8.17 -9.14 -30.74
N ASN A 106 7.75 -9.41 -29.50
CA ASN A 106 6.33 -9.50 -29.14
C ASN A 106 5.87 -8.20 -28.49
N LYS A 107 5.21 -7.32 -29.27
CA LYS A 107 4.67 -6.05 -28.77
C LYS A 107 3.51 -6.23 -27.79
N ALA A 108 2.80 -7.36 -27.83
CA ALA A 108 1.67 -7.63 -26.94
C ALA A 108 2.09 -7.74 -25.47
N GLN A 109 3.37 -8.04 -25.20
CA GLN A 109 3.91 -8.00 -23.85
C GLN A 109 4.09 -6.55 -23.38
N TYR A 110 3.48 -6.25 -22.23
CA TYR A 110 3.64 -4.98 -21.55
C TYR A 110 5.12 -4.69 -21.24
N GLU A 111 5.54 -3.42 -21.34
CA GLU A 111 6.86 -2.97 -20.91
C GLU A 111 6.75 -2.13 -19.64
N ARG A 112 7.34 -2.61 -18.54
CA ARG A 112 7.31 -1.92 -17.26
C ARG A 112 7.96 -0.53 -17.38
N GLY A 113 7.23 0.50 -17.00
CA GLY A 113 7.62 1.90 -17.05
C GLY A 113 7.05 2.67 -18.24
N GLU A 114 6.36 2.02 -19.19
CA GLU A 114 5.88 2.69 -20.41
C GLU A 114 4.87 3.82 -20.17
N CYS A 115 3.97 3.71 -19.17
CA CYS A 115 3.00 4.75 -18.84
C CYS A 115 3.66 5.96 -18.19
N ALA A 116 4.70 5.72 -17.37
CA ALA A 116 5.50 6.78 -16.78
C ALA A 116 6.40 7.46 -17.83
N ALA A 117 6.98 6.69 -18.76
CA ALA A 117 7.74 7.21 -19.89
C ALA A 117 6.88 8.09 -20.82
N GLU A 118 5.64 7.65 -21.12
CA GLU A 118 4.68 8.47 -21.86
C GLU A 118 4.31 9.74 -21.08
N SER A 119 4.27 9.70 -19.74
CA SER A 119 4.05 10.90 -18.94
C SER A 119 5.21 11.91 -19.09
N ILE A 120 6.46 11.43 -19.21
CA ILE A 120 7.63 12.28 -19.49
C ILE A 120 7.54 12.86 -20.90
N TYR A 121 7.16 12.05 -21.89
CA TYR A 121 6.95 12.51 -23.27
C TYR A 121 5.89 13.62 -23.36
N VAL A 122 4.73 13.42 -22.74
CA VAL A 122 3.66 14.43 -22.68
C VAL A 122 4.15 15.72 -22.03
N ALA A 123 4.94 15.63 -20.95
CA ALA A 123 5.55 16.80 -20.32
C ALA A 123 6.46 17.56 -21.28
N CYS A 124 7.31 16.84 -22.02
CA CYS A 124 8.24 17.43 -22.99
C CYS A 124 7.51 18.13 -24.14
N VAL A 125 6.44 17.54 -24.68
CA VAL A 125 5.61 18.18 -25.72
C VAL A 125 4.96 19.47 -25.21
N VAL A 126 4.43 19.45 -23.98
CA VAL A 126 3.83 20.64 -23.35
C VAL A 126 4.87 21.75 -23.18
N LEU A 127 6.06 21.42 -22.69
CA LEU A 127 7.15 22.37 -22.50
C LEU A 127 7.70 22.90 -23.82
N ALA A 128 7.90 22.04 -24.82
CA ALA A 128 8.37 22.42 -26.15
C ALA A 128 7.44 23.44 -26.81
N ARG A 129 6.12 23.23 -26.70
CA ARG A 129 5.12 24.19 -27.18
C ARG A 129 5.14 25.50 -26.39
N ARG A 130 5.21 25.42 -25.05
CA ARG A 130 5.28 26.62 -24.19
C ARG A 130 6.50 27.48 -24.51
N TRP A 131 7.62 26.86 -24.88
CA TRP A 131 8.85 27.54 -25.24
C TRP A 131 8.97 27.88 -26.73
N SER A 132 7.92 27.59 -27.52
CA SER A 132 7.89 27.84 -28.97
C SER A 132 9.09 27.21 -29.70
N LEU A 133 9.46 25.99 -29.32
CA LEU A 133 10.50 25.22 -30.02
C LEU A 133 10.05 24.82 -31.43
N SER A 134 11.00 24.33 -32.25
CA SER A 134 10.71 24.00 -33.65
C SER A 134 9.62 22.93 -33.78
N PRO A 135 8.82 22.95 -34.86
CA PRO A 135 7.81 21.92 -35.12
C PRO A 135 8.39 20.49 -35.15
N ASN A 136 9.63 20.33 -35.60
CA ASN A 136 10.32 19.04 -35.63
C ASN A 136 10.51 18.48 -34.21
N LEU A 137 10.86 19.32 -33.24
CA LEU A 137 10.99 18.91 -31.83
C LEU A 137 9.63 18.65 -31.19
N ILE A 138 8.63 19.50 -31.45
CA ILE A 138 7.27 19.33 -30.91
C ILE A 138 6.63 18.00 -31.38
N ASN A 139 6.95 17.56 -32.60
CA ASN A 139 6.43 16.33 -33.21
C ASN A 139 7.42 15.16 -33.16
N ALA A 140 8.50 15.27 -32.39
CA ALA A 140 9.50 14.22 -32.27
C ALA A 140 8.89 12.92 -31.72
N PHE A 141 9.51 11.80 -32.08
CA PHE A 141 9.11 10.48 -31.63
C PHE A 141 9.40 10.35 -30.13
N ALA A 142 8.59 9.60 -29.39
CA ALA A 142 8.85 9.37 -27.96
C ALA A 142 10.14 8.56 -27.71
N THR A 143 10.67 7.93 -28.76
CA THR A 143 11.95 7.20 -28.75
C THR A 143 13.16 8.08 -29.10
N SER A 144 12.92 9.30 -29.59
CA SER A 144 13.96 10.23 -30.04
C SER A 144 14.61 10.97 -28.85
N PRO A 145 15.94 10.83 -28.63
CA PRO A 145 16.63 11.53 -27.54
C PRO A 145 16.63 13.05 -27.69
N GLU A 146 16.56 13.57 -28.92
CA GLU A 146 16.76 14.99 -29.24
C GLU A 146 15.74 15.91 -28.54
N LEU A 147 14.49 15.45 -28.40
CA LEU A 147 13.45 16.18 -27.66
C LEU A 147 13.85 16.33 -26.18
N TYR A 148 14.28 15.23 -25.56
CA TYR A 148 14.60 15.22 -24.14
C TYR A 148 15.87 16.03 -23.84
N GLU A 149 16.88 15.94 -24.71
CA GLU A 149 18.12 16.73 -24.62
C GLU A 149 17.86 18.24 -24.72
N GLU A 150 17.03 18.65 -25.68
CA GLU A 150 16.68 20.06 -25.85
C GLU A 150 15.86 20.57 -24.64
N ILE A 151 14.86 19.81 -24.19
CA ILE A 151 14.09 20.18 -23.00
C ILE A 151 14.98 20.29 -21.78
N ARG A 152 15.93 19.36 -21.60
CA ARG A 152 16.91 19.39 -20.51
C ARG A 152 17.80 20.63 -20.57
N THR A 153 18.22 21.04 -21.77
CA THR A 153 19.01 22.26 -22.00
C THR A 153 18.23 23.52 -21.62
N GLN A 154 16.98 23.64 -22.08
CA GLN A 154 16.11 24.78 -21.77
C GLN A 154 15.68 24.82 -20.30
N LEU A 155 15.54 23.66 -19.63
CA LEU A 155 15.18 23.57 -18.21
C LEU A 155 16.16 24.34 -17.33
N ARG A 156 17.46 24.26 -17.62
CA ARG A 156 18.53 24.91 -16.85
C ARG A 156 18.44 26.43 -16.87
N THR A 157 17.92 27.01 -17.95
CA THR A 157 17.87 28.46 -18.15
C THR A 157 16.49 29.06 -17.85
N ARG A 158 15.41 28.32 -18.09
CA ARG A 158 14.04 28.87 -18.06
C ARG A 158 13.28 28.67 -16.76
N VAL A 159 13.74 27.77 -15.88
CA VAL A 159 13.04 27.45 -14.63
C VAL A 159 13.43 28.35 -13.47
N GLN A 160 14.64 28.91 -13.50
CA GLN A 160 15.12 29.81 -12.45
C GLN A 160 14.16 31.00 -12.26
N GLY A 161 13.66 31.18 -11.04
CA GLY A 161 12.72 32.26 -10.70
C GLY A 161 11.32 32.16 -11.32
N ASN A 162 10.94 31.03 -11.92
CA ASN A 162 9.63 30.88 -12.58
C ASN A 162 8.66 29.98 -11.77
N PRO A 163 7.86 30.55 -10.86
CA PRO A 163 7.00 29.76 -9.98
C PRO A 163 5.89 29.00 -10.73
N GLU A 164 5.40 29.50 -11.86
CA GLU A 164 4.39 28.78 -12.65
C GLU A 164 4.98 27.54 -13.31
N LEU A 165 6.20 27.63 -13.82
CA LEU A 165 6.89 26.48 -14.40
C LEU A 165 7.20 25.42 -13.33
N ILE A 166 7.55 25.82 -12.10
CA ILE A 166 7.67 24.89 -10.97
C ILE A 166 6.37 24.13 -10.73
N LYS A 167 5.20 24.79 -10.76
CA LYS A 167 3.91 24.09 -10.59
C LYS A 167 3.67 23.05 -11.69
N VAL A 168 4.09 23.32 -12.93
CA VAL A 168 4.05 22.36 -14.05
C VAL A 168 4.96 21.16 -13.77
N LEU A 169 6.21 21.39 -13.35
CA LEU A 169 7.14 20.30 -13.02
C LEU A 169 6.63 19.46 -11.84
N ARG A 170 6.07 20.09 -10.80
CA ARG A 170 5.41 19.40 -9.68
C ARG A 170 4.27 18.50 -10.15
N TYR A 171 3.45 18.98 -11.10
CA TYR A 171 2.37 18.18 -11.67
C TYR A 171 2.92 16.92 -12.34
N PHE A 172 3.92 17.05 -13.22
CA PHE A 172 4.48 15.91 -13.95
C PHE A 172 5.31 14.97 -13.07
N ASN A 173 6.11 15.46 -12.13
CA ASN A 173 6.84 14.61 -11.17
C ASN A 173 5.87 13.70 -10.40
N ASN A 174 4.70 14.21 -10.01
CA ASN A 174 3.66 13.37 -9.39
C ASN A 174 3.10 12.30 -10.34
N LYS A 175 3.05 12.55 -11.66
CA LYS A 175 2.59 11.57 -12.67
C LYS A 175 3.65 10.53 -13.04
N ILE A 176 4.92 10.89 -12.90
CA ILE A 176 6.09 10.06 -13.24
C ILE A 176 6.43 9.12 -12.08
N TYR A 177 6.43 9.66 -10.86
CA TYR A 177 6.94 8.96 -9.71
C TYR A 177 5.85 8.33 -8.86
N SER A 178 4.62 8.84 -8.80
CA SER A 178 3.55 8.28 -7.97
C SER A 178 2.43 7.60 -8.75
N ALA A 179 1.92 6.52 -8.17
CA ALA A 179 0.85 5.73 -8.76
C ALA A 179 -0.44 6.55 -8.79
N ASN A 180 -1.16 6.43 -9.90
CA ASN A 180 -2.39 7.17 -10.09
C ASN A 180 -3.27 6.48 -11.13
N LYS A 181 -4.45 7.05 -11.37
CA LYS A 181 -5.43 6.55 -12.34
C LYS A 181 -4.83 6.11 -13.70
N TYR A 182 -3.79 6.80 -14.17
CA TYR A 182 -3.22 6.65 -15.52
C TYR A 182 -1.76 6.16 -15.53
N THR A 183 -1.16 5.96 -14.36
CA THR A 183 0.20 5.40 -14.23
C THR A 183 0.13 4.28 -13.18
N PRO A 184 0.29 3.00 -13.58
CA PRO A 184 0.23 1.89 -12.64
C PRO A 184 1.39 1.94 -11.65
N PHE A 185 1.20 1.25 -10.54
CA PHE A 185 2.17 1.12 -9.46
C PHE A 185 3.55 0.67 -9.95
N ASP A 186 3.60 -0.43 -10.70
CA ASP A 186 4.85 -1.01 -11.19
C ASP A 186 5.71 -0.06 -12.01
N ASP A 187 5.07 0.82 -12.79
CA ASP A 187 5.75 1.83 -13.62
C ASP A 187 6.39 2.92 -12.77
N CYS A 188 5.72 3.29 -11.69
CA CYS A 188 6.21 4.28 -10.73
C CYS A 188 7.41 3.74 -9.94
N TYR A 189 7.41 2.45 -9.57
CA TYR A 189 8.58 1.82 -8.96
C TYR A 189 9.74 1.70 -9.94
N LYS A 190 9.46 1.43 -11.22
CA LYS A 190 10.50 1.40 -12.25
C LYS A 190 11.19 2.75 -12.37
N THR A 191 10.44 3.86 -12.44
CA THR A 191 11.04 5.20 -12.51
C THR A 191 11.76 5.61 -11.23
N ARG A 192 11.21 5.29 -10.05
CA ARG A 192 11.88 5.51 -8.75
C ARG A 192 13.19 4.71 -8.63
N SER A 193 13.20 3.45 -9.06
CA SER A 193 14.41 2.62 -9.07
C SER A 193 15.47 3.17 -10.04
N SER A 194 15.07 3.55 -11.26
CA SER A 194 15.96 4.20 -12.23
C SER A 194 16.54 5.51 -11.67
N LEU A 195 15.73 6.32 -11.00
CA LEU A 195 16.14 7.55 -10.31
C LEU A 195 17.23 7.25 -9.27
N MET A 196 16.98 6.32 -8.34
CA MET A 196 17.95 6.02 -7.28
C MET A 196 19.26 5.43 -7.83
N LYS A 197 19.18 4.62 -8.90
CA LYS A 197 20.37 4.12 -9.61
C LYS A 197 21.14 5.23 -10.31
N ALA A 198 20.46 6.25 -10.86
CA ALA A 198 21.13 7.44 -11.40
C ALA A 198 21.81 8.24 -10.29
N VAL A 199 21.09 8.53 -9.19
CA VAL A 199 21.60 9.25 -8.00
C VAL A 199 22.85 8.57 -7.43
N ARG A 200 22.86 7.25 -7.32
CA ARG A 200 24.01 6.50 -6.81
C ARG A 200 25.25 6.59 -7.70
N ARG A 201 25.07 6.73 -9.02
CA ARG A 201 26.16 6.75 -10.01
C ARG A 201 26.69 8.15 -10.28
N ASP A 202 25.85 9.18 -10.20
CA ASP A 202 26.20 10.56 -10.54
C ASP A 202 26.94 11.25 -9.39
N PRO A 203 28.21 11.68 -9.58
CA PRO A 203 29.00 12.39 -8.56
C PRO A 203 28.33 13.65 -8.01
N LYS A 204 27.43 14.29 -8.78
CA LYS A 204 26.66 15.47 -8.35
C LYS A 204 25.82 15.16 -7.10
N TYR A 205 25.32 13.93 -6.97
CA TYR A 205 24.43 13.51 -5.89
C TYR A 205 25.14 12.61 -4.86
N LYS A 206 26.46 12.69 -4.75
CA LYS A 206 27.25 11.89 -3.79
C LYS A 206 26.65 11.97 -2.38
N GLY A 207 26.38 10.81 -1.77
CA GLY A 207 25.81 10.68 -0.43
C GLY A 207 24.28 10.82 -0.36
N ARG A 208 23.61 11.24 -1.43
CA ARG A 208 22.13 11.37 -1.45
C ARG A 208 21.41 10.04 -1.45
N TYR A 209 22.04 8.98 -1.96
CA TYR A 209 21.47 7.64 -1.95
C TYR A 209 21.33 7.09 -0.52
N GLU A 210 22.37 7.23 0.29
CA GLU A 210 22.36 6.86 1.70
C GLU A 210 21.46 7.79 2.52
N GLN A 211 21.49 9.10 2.22
CA GLN A 211 20.61 10.08 2.86
C GLN A 211 19.13 9.79 2.56
N TRP A 212 18.80 9.32 1.35
CA TRP A 212 17.45 8.87 1.00
C TRP A 212 17.01 7.73 1.91
N MET A 213 17.85 6.70 2.12
CA MET A 213 17.51 5.60 3.03
C MET A 213 17.29 6.08 4.47
N LEU A 214 18.17 6.95 4.98
CA LEU A 214 18.02 7.52 6.32
C LEU A 214 16.75 8.38 6.44
N ALA A 215 16.45 9.19 5.43
CA ALA A 215 15.25 10.02 5.39
C ALA A 215 13.96 9.20 5.33
N THR A 216 13.98 8.04 4.65
CA THR A 216 12.86 7.09 4.66
C THR A 216 12.55 6.61 6.07
N TYR A 217 13.57 6.21 6.84
CA TYR A 217 13.38 5.80 8.24
C TYR A 217 12.97 6.97 9.14
N ALA A 218 13.54 8.16 8.96
CA ALA A 218 13.12 9.36 9.66
C ALA A 218 11.65 9.70 9.39
N PHE A 219 11.19 9.54 8.13
CA PHE A 219 9.81 9.80 7.73
C PHE A 219 8.84 8.87 8.45
N LEU A 220 9.13 7.57 8.46
CA LEU A 220 8.35 6.56 9.19
C LEU A 220 8.31 6.89 10.69
N TYR A 221 9.45 7.23 11.28
CA TYR A 221 9.52 7.56 12.69
C TYR A 221 8.65 8.78 13.04
N GLN A 222 8.73 9.84 12.25
CA GLN A 222 7.93 11.05 12.44
C GLN A 222 6.45 10.86 12.11
N SER A 223 6.10 9.96 11.18
CA SER A 223 4.71 9.62 10.88
C SER A 223 4.05 8.72 11.93
N GLY A 224 4.81 8.29 12.95
CA GLY A 224 4.32 7.46 14.07
C GLY A 224 4.60 5.98 13.91
N VAL A 225 5.23 5.54 12.80
CA VAL A 225 5.57 4.13 12.55
C VAL A 225 6.85 3.75 13.31
N ARG A 226 6.75 2.81 14.24
CA ARG A 226 7.87 2.27 15.02
C ARG A 226 8.32 0.91 14.53
N CYS A 227 7.44 0.13 13.93
CA CYS A 227 7.72 -1.21 13.45
C CYS A 227 7.36 -1.29 11.97
N ILE A 228 8.30 -1.66 11.11
CA ILE A 228 8.05 -1.85 9.68
C ILE A 228 8.66 -3.14 9.18
N GLN A 229 7.99 -3.79 8.23
CA GLN A 229 8.59 -4.82 7.39
C GLN A 229 8.62 -4.29 5.95
N ALA A 230 9.79 -3.81 5.53
CA ALA A 230 9.94 -3.18 4.22
C ALA A 230 10.59 -4.11 3.20
N ALA A 231 9.98 -4.27 2.04
CA ALA A 231 10.51 -5.07 0.94
C ALA A 231 11.63 -4.31 0.20
N MET A 232 12.73 -5.00 -0.10
CA MET A 232 13.88 -4.44 -0.83
C MET A 232 14.60 -5.47 -1.71
N GLY A 233 15.15 -4.99 -2.83
CA GLY A 233 15.90 -5.79 -3.78
C GLY A 233 17.26 -6.21 -3.23
N ALA A 234 17.75 -7.36 -3.70
CA ALA A 234 19.01 -7.92 -3.24
C ALA A 234 20.24 -7.02 -3.47
N ASP A 235 20.20 -6.14 -4.48
CA ASP A 235 21.29 -5.19 -4.81
C ASP A 235 21.39 -4.00 -3.84
N GLU A 236 20.34 -3.75 -3.06
CA GLU A 236 20.22 -2.58 -2.18
C GLU A 236 20.14 -2.97 -0.68
N ILE A 237 19.65 -4.19 -0.38
CA ILE A 237 19.25 -4.60 0.96
C ILE A 237 20.38 -4.58 1.99
N VAL A 238 21.63 -4.86 1.59
CA VAL A 238 22.75 -4.89 2.53
C VAL A 238 23.05 -3.50 3.09
N ALA A 239 22.98 -2.46 2.27
CA ALA A 239 23.17 -1.09 2.74
C ALA A 239 21.99 -0.63 3.62
N ALA A 240 20.76 -0.94 3.20
CA ALA A 240 19.58 -0.59 3.97
C ALA A 240 19.51 -1.30 5.31
N ASP A 241 19.98 -2.55 5.41
CA ASP A 241 20.06 -3.31 6.64
C ASP A 241 20.98 -2.64 7.66
N GLN A 242 22.17 -2.22 7.22
CA GLN A 242 23.13 -1.54 8.11
C GLN A 242 22.62 -0.19 8.60
N ILE A 243 21.96 0.57 7.72
CA ILE A 243 21.30 1.83 8.06
C ILE A 243 20.14 1.56 9.04
N ALA A 244 19.34 0.51 8.83
CA ALA A 244 18.27 0.12 9.76
C ALA A 244 18.81 -0.27 11.14
N GLN A 245 19.89 -1.04 11.20
CA GLN A 245 20.56 -1.41 12.45
C GLN A 245 21.01 -0.18 13.25
N ALA A 246 21.61 0.80 12.57
CA ALA A 246 22.03 2.05 13.20
C ALA A 246 20.84 2.89 13.63
N PHE A 247 19.81 3.02 12.78
CA PHE A 247 18.62 3.80 13.07
C PHE A 247 17.82 3.26 14.25
N ASN A 248 17.65 1.93 14.35
CA ASN A 248 16.95 1.29 15.47
C ASN A 248 17.58 1.58 16.84
N LYS A 249 18.86 1.95 16.87
CA LYS A 249 19.60 2.30 18.10
C LYS A 249 19.62 3.81 18.37
N LEU A 250 19.12 4.64 17.46
CA LEU A 250 19.25 6.10 17.51
C LEU A 250 18.47 6.71 18.68
N ASN A 251 17.27 6.19 18.97
CA ASN A 251 16.37 6.69 20.02
C ASN A 251 16.15 5.60 21.08
N PRO A 252 17.03 5.45 22.08
CA PRO A 252 16.95 4.34 23.05
C PRO A 252 15.68 4.36 23.91
N ASP A 253 15.10 5.55 24.15
CA ASP A 253 13.87 5.68 24.93
C ASP A 253 12.60 5.42 24.11
N ASP A 254 12.67 5.46 22.78
CA ASP A 254 11.53 5.24 21.87
C ASP A 254 12.05 4.50 20.64
N GLN A 255 12.48 3.25 20.87
CA GLN A 255 13.18 2.46 19.86
C GLN A 255 12.26 2.07 18.71
N SER A 256 12.79 2.15 17.49
CA SER A 256 12.17 1.54 16.33
C SER A 256 12.62 0.08 16.18
N SER A 257 11.77 -0.72 15.54
CA SER A 257 12.04 -2.09 15.12
C SER A 257 11.85 -2.21 13.62
N TYR A 258 12.70 -1.52 12.85
CA TYR A 258 12.65 -1.57 11.39
C TYR A 258 13.33 -2.82 10.88
N ARG A 259 12.63 -3.54 10.01
CA ARG A 259 13.00 -4.86 9.48
C ARG A 259 12.79 -4.89 7.98
N LEU A 260 13.54 -5.75 7.31
CA LEU A 260 13.59 -5.86 5.86
C LEU A 260 13.15 -7.24 5.42
N LEU A 261 12.47 -7.29 4.28
CA LEU A 261 12.15 -8.49 3.52
C LEU A 261 12.92 -8.41 2.21
N VAL A 262 13.67 -9.47 1.87
CA VAL A 262 14.32 -9.54 0.57
C VAL A 262 13.30 -10.00 -0.48
N HIS A 263 13.14 -9.22 -1.55
CA HIS A 263 12.21 -9.57 -2.61
C HIS A 263 12.88 -10.24 -3.81
N THR A 264 12.13 -11.08 -4.52
CA THR A 264 12.56 -11.62 -5.82
C THR A 264 12.74 -10.50 -6.84
N SER A 265 13.63 -10.65 -7.82
CA SER A 265 13.93 -9.62 -8.83
C SER A 265 12.81 -9.43 -9.85
N ALA A 266 11.95 -10.45 -10.00
CA ALA A 266 10.74 -10.40 -10.79
C ALA A 266 9.62 -11.17 -10.10
N GLY A 267 8.37 -10.77 -10.38
CA GLY A 267 7.21 -11.50 -9.91
C GLY A 267 6.87 -12.72 -10.75
N TYR A 268 6.38 -13.77 -10.09
CA TYR A 268 5.90 -15.03 -10.67
C TYR A 268 6.82 -15.61 -11.76
N MET A 269 8.10 -15.79 -11.40
CA MET A 269 9.10 -16.47 -12.23
C MET A 269 8.73 -17.95 -12.48
N PRO A 270 9.14 -18.53 -13.63
CA PRO A 270 9.06 -19.97 -13.84
C PRO A 270 9.86 -20.75 -12.78
N GLY A 271 9.43 -21.99 -12.48
CA GLY A 271 9.99 -22.81 -11.40
C GLY A 271 11.52 -22.90 -11.36
N ASP A 272 12.20 -23.16 -12.48
CA ASP A 272 13.67 -23.24 -12.52
C ASP A 272 14.35 -21.90 -12.24
N SER A 273 13.80 -20.80 -12.79
CA SER A 273 14.33 -19.45 -12.57
C SER A 273 14.10 -19.01 -11.13
N LEU A 274 12.92 -19.30 -10.58
CA LEU A 274 12.57 -19.03 -9.19
C LEU A 274 13.47 -19.83 -8.24
N SER A 275 13.66 -21.12 -8.50
CA SER A 275 14.55 -21.99 -7.72
C SER A 275 15.97 -21.45 -7.69
N LYS A 276 16.50 -21.04 -8.85
CA LYS A 276 17.83 -20.46 -8.97
C LYS A 276 17.95 -19.17 -8.16
N GLU A 277 16.99 -18.25 -8.31
CA GLU A 277 17.00 -16.99 -7.57
C GLU A 277 16.90 -17.21 -6.05
N LEU A 278 15.99 -18.07 -5.60
CA LEU A 278 15.83 -18.39 -4.19
C LEU A 278 17.12 -18.96 -3.59
N LYS A 279 17.81 -19.86 -4.30
CA LYS A 279 19.02 -20.54 -3.81
C LYS A 279 20.28 -19.67 -3.92
N GLU A 280 20.47 -18.97 -5.04
CA GLU A 280 21.72 -18.25 -5.33
C GLU A 280 21.72 -16.79 -4.83
N VAL A 281 20.54 -16.16 -4.70
CA VAL A 281 20.42 -14.73 -4.36
C VAL A 281 19.78 -14.54 -2.99
N ILE A 282 18.62 -15.17 -2.75
CA ILE A 282 17.81 -14.93 -1.54
C ILE A 282 18.38 -15.64 -0.31
N LEU A 283 18.65 -16.95 -0.41
CA LEU A 283 19.12 -17.77 0.71
C LEU A 283 20.41 -17.24 1.37
N PRO A 284 21.44 -16.77 0.64
CA PRO A 284 22.63 -16.19 1.26
C PRO A 284 22.34 -14.97 2.13
N LEU A 285 21.33 -14.16 1.79
CA LEU A 285 20.94 -12.98 2.57
C LEU A 285 20.20 -13.35 3.87
N LEU A 286 19.54 -14.51 3.89
CA LEU A 286 18.81 -15.04 5.04
C LEU A 286 19.69 -15.85 5.99
N THR A 287 20.74 -16.49 5.47
CA THR A 287 21.60 -17.41 6.23
C THR A 287 22.97 -16.82 6.56
N GLY A 288 23.48 -15.87 5.77
CA GLY A 288 24.81 -15.29 5.91
C GLY A 288 24.99 -14.39 7.15
N PRO A 289 26.23 -14.08 7.56
CA PRO A 289 26.49 -13.14 8.64
C PRO A 289 26.21 -11.68 8.21
N GLY A 290 25.80 -10.83 9.15
CA GLY A 290 25.77 -9.37 8.98
C GLY A 290 24.43 -8.73 8.63
N THR A 291 23.47 -9.45 8.03
CA THR A 291 22.14 -8.95 7.65
C THR A 291 21.09 -9.12 8.76
N SER A 292 21.34 -8.52 9.93
CA SER A 292 20.57 -8.84 11.14
C SER A 292 19.11 -8.35 11.17
N THR A 293 18.74 -7.39 10.32
CA THR A 293 17.36 -6.87 10.20
C THR A 293 16.58 -7.49 9.04
N VAL A 294 17.22 -8.31 8.21
CA VAL A 294 16.56 -9.08 7.15
C VAL A 294 15.90 -10.32 7.76
N ILE A 295 14.58 -10.30 7.85
CA ILE A 295 13.76 -11.28 8.61
C ILE A 295 12.88 -12.18 7.75
N GLY A 296 12.93 -12.03 6.42
CA GLY A 296 11.95 -12.69 5.58
C GLY A 296 12.14 -12.48 4.10
N ILE A 297 11.23 -13.11 3.36
CA ILE A 297 11.14 -13.12 1.91
C ILE A 297 9.86 -12.41 1.50
N ASP A 298 9.97 -11.64 0.45
CA ASP A 298 8.88 -11.00 -0.25
C ASP A 298 8.76 -11.59 -1.66
N LEU A 299 7.75 -12.43 -1.90
CA LEU A 299 7.54 -13.02 -3.22
C LEU A 299 6.73 -12.06 -4.08
N LEU A 300 7.40 -11.36 -5.00
CA LEU A 300 6.74 -10.39 -5.88
C LEU A 300 5.64 -11.04 -6.73
N GLY A 301 4.59 -10.26 -6.97
CA GLY A 301 3.47 -10.62 -7.83
C GLY A 301 3.59 -10.11 -9.25
N THR A 302 2.85 -10.71 -10.18
CA THR A 302 2.49 -10.06 -11.46
C THR A 302 1.02 -10.28 -11.75
N GLU A 303 0.35 -9.21 -12.17
CA GLU A 303 -1.10 -9.17 -12.33
C GLU A 303 -1.66 -10.07 -13.43
N THR A 304 -0.82 -10.74 -14.23
CA THR A 304 -1.22 -11.56 -15.38
C THR A 304 -0.83 -13.03 -15.25
N LYS A 305 -0.21 -13.44 -14.14
CA LYS A 305 0.28 -14.81 -13.94
C LYS A 305 -0.09 -15.31 -12.57
N VAL A 306 0.13 -16.60 -12.37
CA VAL A 306 0.04 -17.27 -11.07
C VAL A 306 1.43 -17.72 -10.68
N ALA A 307 1.80 -17.54 -9.41
CA ALA A 307 3.08 -17.97 -8.90
C ALA A 307 3.21 -19.50 -8.88
N ASP A 308 4.45 -19.98 -8.95
CA ASP A 308 4.78 -21.37 -8.62
C ASP A 308 4.99 -21.51 -7.10
N PHE A 309 3.88 -21.56 -6.35
CA PHE A 309 3.92 -21.68 -4.89
C PHE A 309 4.57 -23.00 -4.43
N GLY A 310 4.44 -24.07 -5.22
CA GLY A 310 5.01 -25.37 -4.90
C GLY A 310 6.54 -25.31 -4.85
N GLN A 311 7.16 -24.63 -5.80
CA GLN A 311 8.60 -24.43 -5.80
C GLN A 311 9.08 -23.58 -4.61
N PHE A 312 8.32 -22.54 -4.23
CA PHE A 312 8.63 -21.73 -3.05
C PHE A 312 8.55 -22.52 -1.75
N PHE A 313 7.48 -23.30 -1.56
CA PHE A 313 7.32 -24.15 -0.37
C PHE A 313 8.38 -25.24 -0.28
N ARG A 314 8.72 -25.85 -1.41
CA ARG A 314 9.82 -26.80 -1.50
C ARG A 314 11.15 -26.17 -1.09
N PHE A 315 11.44 -24.95 -1.54
CA PHE A 315 12.63 -24.22 -1.10
C PHE A 315 12.67 -24.03 0.42
N LEU A 316 11.57 -23.57 1.04
CA LEU A 316 11.52 -23.38 2.49
C LEU A 316 11.76 -24.69 3.25
N PHE A 317 11.17 -25.79 2.78
CA PHE A 317 11.34 -27.11 3.37
C PHE A 317 12.75 -27.66 3.23
N GLU A 318 13.33 -27.61 2.03
CA GLU A 318 14.69 -28.10 1.75
C GLU A 318 15.75 -27.35 2.57
N ASN A 319 15.51 -26.07 2.90
CA ASN A 319 16.47 -25.20 3.57
C ASN A 319 16.12 -24.88 5.04
N GLN A 320 15.11 -25.54 5.61
CA GLN A 320 14.60 -25.24 6.96
C GLN A 320 15.70 -25.28 8.02
N SER A 321 16.64 -26.23 7.94
CA SER A 321 17.72 -26.39 8.91
C SER A 321 18.69 -25.22 8.90
N ASP A 322 19.00 -24.66 7.73
CA ASP A 322 19.88 -23.50 7.60
C ASP A 322 19.17 -22.22 8.01
N LEU A 323 17.90 -22.07 7.62
CA LEU A 323 17.05 -20.96 8.04
C LEU A 323 16.85 -20.95 9.56
N ASN A 324 16.74 -22.11 10.21
CA ASN A 324 16.45 -22.23 11.64
C ASN A 324 17.60 -21.68 12.50
N LYS A 325 18.80 -21.48 11.94
CA LYS A 325 19.92 -20.85 12.65
C LYS A 325 19.65 -19.37 12.96
N ASN A 326 18.87 -18.70 12.10
CA ASN A 326 18.60 -17.26 12.20
C ASN A 326 17.14 -16.93 12.53
N PHE A 327 16.21 -17.88 12.38
CA PHE A 327 14.77 -17.67 12.55
C PHE A 327 14.19 -18.67 13.54
N ASN A 328 14.27 -18.34 14.83
CA ASN A 328 13.76 -19.12 15.95
C ASN A 328 13.65 -18.24 17.21
N SER A 329 13.28 -18.82 18.35
CA SER A 329 13.15 -18.10 19.63
C SER A 329 14.44 -18.03 20.48
N GLY A 330 15.60 -18.34 19.90
CA GLY A 330 16.90 -18.43 20.59
C GLY A 330 17.74 -17.16 20.54
N ASP A 331 18.78 -17.11 21.39
CA ASP A 331 19.73 -16.00 21.44
C ASP A 331 20.48 -15.84 20.11
N GLY A 332 20.43 -14.64 19.54
CA GLY A 332 21.05 -14.33 18.24
C GLY A 332 20.15 -14.51 17.02
N ALA A 333 18.91 -14.98 17.20
CA ALA A 333 17.93 -15.00 16.12
C ALA A 333 17.58 -13.58 15.64
N ARG A 334 17.36 -13.42 14.33
CA ARG A 334 16.96 -12.16 13.70
C ARG A 334 15.49 -11.82 13.96
N SER A 335 14.67 -12.86 14.03
CA SER A 335 13.24 -12.82 14.35
C SER A 335 12.78 -14.16 14.90
N GLN A 336 11.64 -14.17 15.59
CA GLN A 336 11.02 -15.40 16.11
C GLN A 336 10.68 -16.39 14.98
N GLN A 337 10.27 -15.85 13.83
CA GLN A 337 9.87 -16.61 12.64
C GLN A 337 10.44 -15.97 11.38
N LEU A 338 10.70 -16.77 10.35
CA LEU A 338 10.93 -16.29 8.99
C LEU A 338 9.61 -15.78 8.44
N ILE A 339 9.56 -14.51 8.07
CA ILE A 339 8.38 -13.93 7.43
C ILE A 339 8.37 -14.33 5.96
N CYS A 340 7.27 -14.93 5.51
CA CYS A 340 7.00 -15.24 4.11
C CYS A 340 5.83 -14.39 3.65
N HIS A 341 6.15 -13.23 3.06
CA HIS A 341 5.15 -12.37 2.42
C HIS A 341 4.98 -12.77 0.95
N ILE A 342 3.74 -12.88 0.51
CA ILE A 342 3.38 -13.29 -0.84
C ILE A 342 2.37 -12.31 -1.40
N HIS A 343 2.74 -11.59 -2.44
CA HIS A 343 1.85 -10.66 -3.13
C HIS A 343 0.64 -11.41 -3.73
N CYS A 344 -0.58 -11.02 -3.36
CA CYS A 344 -1.82 -11.66 -3.80
C CYS A 344 -2.91 -10.63 -4.19
N GLY A 345 -3.24 -10.52 -5.48
CA GLY A 345 -4.28 -9.57 -5.90
C GLY A 345 -3.86 -8.10 -5.79
N GLU A 346 -2.55 -7.87 -5.75
CA GLU A 346 -1.93 -6.57 -5.94
C GLU A 346 -1.78 -6.27 -7.42
N GLY A 347 -2.20 -5.06 -7.78
CA GLY A 347 -1.83 -4.48 -9.06
C GLY A 347 -3.00 -4.19 -10.00
N ALA A 348 -2.74 -3.33 -10.97
CA ALA A 348 -3.63 -2.81 -11.99
C ALA A 348 -3.31 -3.43 -13.35
N ALA A 349 -3.98 -4.56 -13.61
CA ALA A 349 -3.77 -5.46 -14.74
C ALA A 349 -3.22 -4.82 -16.03
N SER A 350 -1.91 -4.89 -16.26
CA SER A 350 -1.32 -4.49 -17.54
C SER A 350 -1.58 -5.53 -18.64
N THR A 351 -2.27 -5.12 -19.71
CA THR A 351 -2.60 -6.00 -20.87
C THR A 351 -2.44 -5.26 -22.19
N THR A 352 -2.71 -5.93 -23.31
CA THR A 352 -2.73 -5.32 -24.65
C THR A 352 -3.64 -4.09 -24.70
N ASP A 353 -4.75 -4.11 -23.96
CA ASP A 353 -5.76 -3.05 -23.93
C ASP A 353 -5.70 -2.14 -22.71
N ASN A 354 -4.76 -2.39 -21.79
CA ASN A 354 -4.64 -1.63 -20.53
C ASN A 354 -3.18 -1.25 -20.29
N ARG A 355 -2.69 -0.29 -21.07
CA ARG A 355 -1.27 0.13 -21.11
C ARG A 355 -1.10 1.58 -21.59
N SER A 356 0.12 2.06 -21.88
CA SER A 356 0.32 3.42 -22.43
C SER A 356 -0.38 3.59 -23.79
N MET A 357 -0.77 4.81 -24.20
CA MET A 357 -1.41 5.00 -25.52
C MET A 357 -0.44 4.69 -26.67
N ILE A 358 0.83 5.10 -26.53
CA ILE A 358 1.91 4.71 -27.46
C ILE A 358 2.05 3.18 -27.51
N GLY A 359 2.09 2.52 -26.36
CA GLY A 359 2.20 1.06 -26.30
C GLY A 359 0.98 0.33 -26.85
N TYR A 360 -0.21 0.90 -26.66
CA TYR A 360 -1.46 0.42 -27.27
C TYR A 360 -1.37 0.47 -28.79
N TYR A 361 -0.88 1.58 -29.34
CA TYR A 361 -0.73 1.73 -30.78
C TYR A 361 0.25 0.72 -31.38
N TYR A 362 1.40 0.48 -30.73
CA TYR A 362 2.37 -0.55 -31.14
C TYR A 362 1.78 -1.96 -31.23
N VAL A 363 0.72 -2.26 -30.48
CA VAL A 363 0.06 -3.57 -30.48
C VAL A 363 -1.08 -3.64 -31.48
N ASN A 364 -1.91 -2.60 -31.56
CA ASN A 364 -3.23 -2.68 -32.19
C ASN A 364 -3.29 -2.00 -33.56
N ALA A 365 -2.32 -1.16 -33.92
CA ALA A 365 -2.25 -0.57 -35.24
C ALA A 365 -1.58 -1.51 -36.26
N ALA A 366 -1.90 -1.34 -37.55
CA ALA A 366 -1.30 -2.12 -38.62
C ALA A 366 0.20 -1.85 -38.79
N GLU A 367 0.63 -0.63 -38.50
CA GLU A 367 2.01 -0.15 -38.60
C GLU A 367 2.45 0.50 -37.28
N PRO A 368 3.74 0.46 -36.94
CA PRO A 368 4.26 1.16 -35.76
C PRO A 368 4.03 2.68 -35.86
N PRO A 369 4.03 3.41 -34.72
CA PRO A 369 3.79 4.85 -34.72
C PRO A 369 4.87 5.59 -35.51
N GLY A 370 4.46 6.20 -36.63
CA GLY A 370 5.29 7.01 -37.51
C GLY A 370 5.17 8.52 -37.23
N GLU A 371 5.73 9.34 -38.12
CA GLU A 371 5.74 10.81 -37.97
C GLU A 371 4.32 11.40 -37.87
N ASP A 372 3.39 10.93 -38.70
CA ASP A 372 2.01 11.41 -38.72
C ASP A 372 1.26 11.10 -37.41
N PHE A 373 1.58 9.97 -36.76
CA PHE A 373 1.05 9.63 -35.44
C PHE A 373 1.52 10.63 -34.40
N TYR A 374 2.83 10.87 -34.31
CA TYR A 374 3.38 11.79 -33.29
C TYR A 374 2.97 13.24 -33.54
N ARG A 375 2.80 13.66 -34.80
CA ARG A 375 2.18 14.95 -35.15
C ARG A 375 0.73 15.05 -34.66
N ALA A 376 -0.07 14.01 -34.90
CA ALA A 376 -1.46 13.97 -34.42
C ALA A 376 -1.53 13.93 -32.89
N TYR A 377 -0.65 13.17 -32.25
CA TYR A 377 -0.62 13.03 -30.80
C TYR A 377 -0.15 14.31 -30.11
N SER A 378 0.87 14.99 -30.63
CA SER A 378 1.32 16.28 -30.10
C SER A 378 0.21 17.34 -30.19
N ALA A 379 -0.54 17.36 -31.31
CA ALA A 379 -1.68 18.25 -31.50
C ALA A 379 -2.82 17.92 -30.54
N TYR A 380 -3.06 16.63 -30.29
CA TYR A 380 -4.02 16.17 -29.30
C TYR A 380 -3.62 16.58 -27.88
N ILE A 381 -2.35 16.46 -27.51
CA ILE A 381 -1.81 16.93 -26.22
C ILE A 381 -2.12 18.41 -26.01
N ALA A 382 -1.87 19.24 -27.03
CA ALA A 382 -2.15 20.68 -26.93
C ALA A 382 -3.63 21.01 -26.82
N ARG A 383 -4.50 20.30 -27.55
CA ARG A 383 -5.96 20.44 -27.37
C ARG A 383 -6.37 20.07 -25.94
N GLY A 384 -5.81 18.98 -25.40
CA GLY A 384 -6.05 18.56 -24.01
C GLY A 384 -5.65 19.63 -22.99
N VAL A 385 -4.51 20.30 -23.18
CA VAL A 385 -4.09 21.43 -22.33
C VAL A 385 -5.11 22.58 -22.40
N ALA A 386 -5.49 23.00 -23.61
CA ALA A 386 -6.45 24.09 -23.79
C ALA A 386 -7.81 23.77 -23.16
N THR A 387 -8.31 22.54 -23.32
CA THR A 387 -9.57 22.09 -22.71
C THR A 387 -9.47 22.06 -21.19
N ALA A 388 -8.37 21.54 -20.62
CA ALA A 388 -8.18 21.50 -19.17
C ALA A 388 -8.17 22.92 -18.57
N GLN A 389 -7.54 23.87 -19.25
CA GLN A 389 -7.53 25.29 -18.89
C GLN A 389 -8.93 25.92 -18.95
N GLY A 390 -9.69 25.65 -20.02
CA GLY A 390 -11.08 26.10 -20.15
C GLY A 390 -11.94 25.59 -18.98
N ARG A 391 -11.87 24.30 -18.66
CA ARG A 391 -12.60 23.74 -17.52
C ARG A 391 -12.18 24.30 -16.18
N LEU A 392 -10.90 24.64 -15.99
CA LEU A 392 -10.42 25.26 -14.76
C LEU A 392 -11.01 26.67 -14.59
N ALA A 393 -11.20 27.39 -15.69
CA ALA A 393 -11.84 28.71 -15.69
C ALA A 393 -13.35 28.61 -15.39
N ASP A 394 -14.04 27.62 -15.97
CA ASP A 394 -15.49 27.44 -15.79
C ASP A 394 -15.87 26.93 -14.39
N GLU A 395 -15.04 26.05 -13.80
CA GLU A 395 -15.30 25.40 -12.51
C GLU A 395 -14.10 25.51 -11.54
N PRO A 396 -13.76 26.72 -11.05
CA PRO A 396 -12.55 26.94 -10.25
C PRO A 396 -12.57 26.21 -8.89
N ARG A 397 -13.76 25.86 -8.39
CA ARG A 397 -13.96 25.12 -7.13
C ARG A 397 -14.25 23.62 -7.33
N GLY A 398 -14.47 23.16 -8.57
CA GLY A 398 -15.12 21.87 -8.86
C GLY A 398 -16.60 21.84 -8.41
N SER A 399 -17.22 20.65 -8.43
CA SER A 399 -18.57 20.45 -7.86
C SER A 399 -18.59 20.71 -6.34
N ARG A 400 -19.73 21.10 -5.75
CA ARG A 400 -19.83 21.27 -4.28
C ARG A 400 -19.46 19.95 -3.57
N GLY A 401 -18.59 20.03 -2.56
CA GLY A 401 -17.97 18.84 -1.95
C GLY A 401 -16.64 18.44 -2.60
N ALA A 402 -16.31 19.05 -3.76
CA ALA A 402 -15.05 19.13 -4.51
C ALA A 402 -13.80 19.50 -3.69
N ALA A 403 -12.63 18.91 -3.94
CA ALA A 403 -11.37 19.47 -3.47
C ALA A 403 -11.02 20.55 -4.49
N PRO A 404 -10.59 21.75 -4.08
CA PRO A 404 -10.22 22.79 -5.02
C PRO A 404 -9.16 22.22 -5.97
N ARG A 405 -9.36 22.45 -7.28
CA ARG A 405 -8.40 22.00 -8.28
C ARG A 405 -7.04 22.61 -7.98
N LYS A 406 -5.96 21.83 -8.12
CA LYS A 406 -4.60 22.33 -7.91
C LYS A 406 -4.35 23.48 -8.89
N LYS A 407 -3.74 24.57 -8.41
CA LYS A 407 -3.50 25.80 -9.20
C LYS A 407 -2.30 25.61 -10.15
N SER A 408 -2.44 24.79 -11.18
CA SER A 408 -1.50 24.70 -12.30
C SER A 408 -2.28 24.74 -13.60
N ASP A 409 -1.73 25.40 -14.62
CA ASP A 409 -2.31 25.51 -15.96
C ASP A 409 -2.32 24.19 -16.75
N VAL A 410 -1.74 23.12 -16.20
CA VAL A 410 -1.84 21.74 -16.72
C VAL A 410 -2.66 20.81 -15.81
N SER A 411 -3.29 21.35 -14.75
CA SER A 411 -4.11 20.53 -13.84
C SER A 411 -5.33 19.97 -14.57
N GLY A 412 -5.51 18.66 -14.52
CA GLY A 412 -6.59 17.96 -15.23
C GLY A 412 -6.24 17.55 -16.66
N LEU A 413 -5.03 17.86 -17.15
CA LEU A 413 -4.58 17.46 -18.50
C LEU A 413 -4.78 15.96 -18.74
N PHE A 414 -4.36 15.10 -17.80
CA PHE A 414 -4.45 13.65 -18.00
C PHE A 414 -5.89 13.15 -18.01
N ASP A 415 -6.78 13.80 -17.25
CA ASP A 415 -8.21 13.52 -17.35
C ASP A 415 -8.70 13.90 -18.77
N GLU A 416 -8.30 15.02 -19.37
CA GLU A 416 -8.72 15.37 -20.74
C GLU A 416 -8.07 14.50 -21.82
N LEU A 417 -6.81 14.09 -21.67
CA LEU A 417 -6.13 13.25 -22.66
C LEU A 417 -6.71 11.84 -22.70
N PHE A 418 -7.13 11.32 -21.56
CA PHE A 418 -7.43 9.89 -21.39
C PHE A 418 -8.87 9.63 -20.95
N ARG A 419 -9.73 10.64 -20.91
CA ARG A 419 -11.18 10.47 -20.73
C ARG A 419 -11.78 10.00 -22.06
N SER A 420 -12.22 8.75 -22.09
CA SER A 420 -13.02 8.16 -23.18
C SER A 420 -12.36 8.23 -24.56
N ASP A 421 -11.41 7.32 -24.85
CA ASP A 421 -10.95 6.88 -26.19
C ASP A 421 -11.00 7.94 -27.33
N SER A 422 -10.52 9.15 -27.10
CA SER A 422 -10.81 10.30 -27.99
C SER A 422 -9.80 10.53 -29.11
N LEU A 423 -8.74 9.73 -29.20
CA LEU A 423 -7.79 9.79 -30.31
C LEU A 423 -7.90 8.52 -31.18
N THR A 424 -8.44 8.69 -32.38
CA THR A 424 -8.37 7.69 -33.46
C THR A 424 -7.34 8.12 -34.48
N HIS A 425 -6.39 7.23 -34.80
CA HIS A 425 -5.38 7.47 -35.83
C HIS A 425 -5.14 6.18 -36.62
N GLY A 426 -5.05 6.27 -37.95
CA GLY A 426 -4.82 5.10 -38.81
C GLY A 426 -5.86 3.98 -38.64
N GLY A 427 -7.11 4.33 -38.27
CA GLY A 427 -8.17 3.36 -37.95
C GLY A 427 -8.08 2.72 -36.56
N CYS A 428 -7.04 3.02 -35.78
CA CYS A 428 -6.85 2.57 -34.41
C CYS A 428 -7.35 3.63 -33.42
N THR A 429 -8.39 3.29 -32.65
CA THR A 429 -8.87 4.12 -31.54
C THR A 429 -8.06 3.78 -30.29
N LEU A 430 -7.26 4.74 -29.82
CA LEU A 430 -6.33 4.54 -28.72
C LEU A 430 -7.05 4.37 -27.39
N ARG A 431 -6.62 3.38 -26.63
CA ARG A 431 -7.01 3.19 -25.23
C ARG A 431 -5.80 3.35 -24.33
N ARG A 432 -6.02 3.93 -23.15
CA ARG A 432 -5.00 3.98 -22.09
C ARG A 432 -5.43 3.11 -20.93
N PHE A 433 -4.42 2.58 -20.24
CA PHE A 433 -4.49 2.18 -18.86
C PHE A 433 -5.37 3.14 -18.03
N ASP A 434 -6.44 2.58 -17.45
CA ASP A 434 -7.32 3.23 -16.48
C ASP A 434 -7.69 2.21 -15.41
N ILE A 435 -7.17 2.40 -14.20
CA ILE A 435 -7.39 1.50 -13.05
C ILE A 435 -8.88 1.25 -12.72
N ASN A 436 -9.76 2.19 -13.10
CA ASN A 436 -11.20 2.10 -12.85
C ASN A 436 -11.99 1.61 -14.08
N SER A 437 -11.31 1.21 -15.16
CA SER A 437 -11.99 0.64 -16.32
C SER A 437 -12.59 -0.73 -15.97
N PRO A 438 -13.78 -1.08 -16.51
CA PRO A 438 -14.36 -2.41 -16.32
C PRO A 438 -13.41 -3.53 -16.72
N ALA A 439 -12.59 -3.33 -17.75
CA ALA A 439 -11.57 -4.28 -18.18
C ALA A 439 -10.49 -4.48 -17.10
N SER A 440 -9.93 -3.40 -16.54
CA SER A 440 -8.94 -3.48 -15.44
C SER A 440 -9.50 -4.24 -14.24
N ILE A 441 -10.69 -3.86 -13.78
CA ILE A 441 -11.34 -4.48 -12.63
C ILE A 441 -11.56 -5.98 -12.88
N ALA A 442 -12.07 -6.35 -14.06
CA ALA A 442 -12.32 -7.75 -14.40
C ALA A 442 -11.05 -8.60 -14.44
N ILE A 443 -9.96 -8.08 -15.03
CA ILE A 443 -8.70 -8.81 -15.14
C ILE A 443 -8.04 -8.98 -13.77
N VAL A 444 -8.03 -7.93 -12.94
CA VAL A 444 -7.49 -8.03 -11.58
C VAL A 444 -8.31 -9.01 -10.75
N ALA A 445 -9.65 -8.96 -10.85
CA ALA A 445 -10.51 -9.92 -10.18
C ALA A 445 -10.24 -11.36 -10.65
N TYR A 446 -10.06 -11.58 -11.96
CA TYR A 446 -9.75 -12.90 -12.51
C TYR A 446 -8.42 -13.44 -11.97
N ASN A 447 -7.35 -12.63 -12.03
CA ASN A 447 -6.02 -13.09 -11.62
C ASN A 447 -5.88 -13.19 -10.10
N GLY A 448 -6.47 -12.26 -9.33
CA GLY A 448 -6.54 -12.36 -7.87
C GLY A 448 -7.24 -13.64 -7.42
N LYS A 449 -8.42 -13.94 -7.99
CA LYS A 449 -9.15 -15.19 -7.73
C LYS A 449 -8.33 -16.44 -8.08
N ARG A 450 -7.66 -16.43 -9.24
CA ARG A 450 -6.86 -17.56 -9.71
C ARG A 450 -5.63 -17.79 -8.82
N SER A 451 -4.94 -16.74 -8.41
CA SER A 451 -3.78 -16.83 -7.52
C SER A 451 -4.15 -17.39 -6.15
N GLU A 452 -5.27 -16.94 -5.55
CA GLU A 452 -5.77 -17.46 -4.28
C GLU A 452 -6.14 -18.95 -4.36
N MET A 453 -6.81 -19.36 -5.44
CA MET A 453 -7.14 -20.78 -5.63
C MET A 453 -5.91 -21.64 -5.88
N ALA A 454 -4.93 -21.16 -6.65
CA ALA A 454 -3.68 -21.88 -6.86
C ALA A 454 -2.86 -22.00 -5.57
N MET A 455 -2.90 -20.99 -4.70
CA MET A 455 -2.33 -21.05 -3.35
C MET A 455 -3.01 -22.14 -2.53
N SER A 456 -4.35 -22.15 -2.49
CA SER A 456 -5.13 -23.19 -1.80
C SER A 456 -4.84 -24.60 -2.31
N GLU A 457 -4.84 -24.79 -3.63
CA GLU A 457 -4.51 -26.07 -4.26
C GLU A 457 -3.11 -26.53 -3.86
N THR A 458 -2.13 -25.62 -3.93
CA THR A 458 -0.75 -25.93 -3.55
C THR A 458 -0.66 -26.32 -2.08
N LEU A 459 -1.25 -25.53 -1.17
CA LEU A 459 -1.24 -25.79 0.27
C LEU A 459 -1.78 -27.18 0.65
N ASP A 460 -2.71 -27.71 -0.13
CA ASP A 460 -3.33 -29.02 0.08
C ASP A 460 -2.58 -30.18 -0.60
N THR A 461 -1.55 -29.90 -1.41
CA THR A 461 -0.74 -30.96 -2.02
C THR A 461 0.11 -31.70 -0.97
N ILE A 462 0.16 -33.02 -1.11
CA ILE A 462 1.11 -33.88 -0.37
C ILE A 462 2.31 -34.12 -1.28
N TRP A 463 3.45 -33.56 -0.90
CA TRP A 463 4.68 -33.67 -1.69
C TRP A 463 5.58 -34.77 -1.12
N ALA A 464 5.93 -35.78 -1.91
CA ALA A 464 6.89 -36.80 -1.51
C ALA A 464 8.27 -36.15 -1.24
N PRO A 465 8.93 -36.40 -0.09
CA PRO A 465 8.75 -37.54 0.82
C PRO A 465 7.80 -37.32 2.01
N GLN A 466 7.07 -36.22 2.06
CA GLN A 466 6.15 -35.91 3.16
C GLN A 466 4.93 -36.83 3.16
N LYS A 467 4.33 -37.00 4.35
CA LYS A 467 3.06 -37.72 4.56
C LYS A 467 1.88 -36.79 4.87
N GLN A 468 2.12 -35.48 4.82
CA GLN A 468 1.14 -34.44 5.16
C GLN A 468 1.16 -33.35 4.08
N THR A 469 0.14 -32.50 4.09
CA THR A 469 0.04 -31.35 3.18
C THR A 469 1.03 -30.25 3.56
N TRP A 470 1.34 -29.35 2.63
CA TRP A 470 2.16 -28.16 2.94
C TRP A 470 1.58 -27.34 4.08
N TYR A 471 0.26 -27.13 4.10
CA TYR A 471 -0.37 -26.40 5.20
C TYR A 471 -0.15 -27.10 6.54
N ALA A 472 -0.33 -28.42 6.63
CA ALA A 472 -0.10 -29.17 7.87
C ALA A 472 1.37 -29.06 8.32
N PHE A 473 2.33 -29.08 7.38
CA PHE A 473 3.74 -28.87 7.69
C PHE A 473 4.01 -27.46 8.24
N PHE A 474 3.60 -26.41 7.54
CA PHE A 474 3.89 -25.04 7.96
C PHE A 474 3.13 -24.65 9.23
N SER A 475 1.89 -25.11 9.40
CA SER A 475 1.11 -24.84 10.62
C SER A 475 1.63 -25.59 11.85
N GLY A 476 2.25 -26.75 11.66
CA GLY A 476 2.95 -27.47 12.73
C GLY A 476 4.34 -26.90 13.08
N SER A 477 4.87 -26.00 12.25
CA SER A 477 6.19 -25.39 12.44
C SER A 477 6.09 -24.05 13.16
N GLN A 478 6.94 -23.82 14.15
CA GLN A 478 7.09 -22.51 14.79
C GLN A 478 8.05 -21.59 14.03
N GLN A 479 8.62 -22.03 12.91
CA GLN A 479 9.66 -21.30 12.19
C GLN A 479 9.13 -20.29 11.18
N PHE A 480 7.92 -20.47 10.63
CA PHE A 480 7.43 -19.71 9.48
C PHE A 480 6.17 -18.90 9.80
N ALA A 481 6.12 -17.66 9.33
CA ALA A 481 4.93 -16.81 9.37
C ALA A 481 4.51 -16.42 7.95
N PHE A 482 3.34 -16.87 7.51
CA PHE A 482 2.83 -16.54 6.18
C PHE A 482 1.89 -15.35 6.23
N ARG A 483 2.12 -14.40 5.31
CA ARG A 483 1.18 -13.31 5.01
C ARG A 483 0.92 -13.23 3.52
N LEU A 484 -0.36 -13.08 3.17
CA LEU A 484 -0.78 -12.77 1.81
C LEU A 484 -1.03 -11.28 1.70
N GLY A 485 -0.40 -10.64 0.72
CA GLY A 485 -0.57 -9.23 0.44
C GLY A 485 -1.94 -8.97 -0.15
N HIS A 486 -2.70 -8.01 0.38
CA HIS A 486 -3.99 -7.46 -0.12
C HIS A 486 -5.17 -8.41 -0.36
N ALA A 487 -5.01 -9.64 -0.86
CA ALA A 487 -5.91 -10.80 -0.81
C ALA A 487 -7.42 -10.48 -0.64
N TYR A 488 -8.00 -9.59 -1.46
CA TYR A 488 -9.39 -9.14 -1.30
C TYR A 488 -10.40 -10.17 -1.83
N TYR A 489 -9.93 -11.07 -2.69
CA TYR A 489 -10.72 -12.14 -3.25
C TYR A 489 -10.56 -13.41 -2.42
N TYR A 490 -11.66 -14.09 -2.10
CA TYR A 490 -11.65 -15.33 -1.31
C TYR A 490 -10.96 -15.23 0.06
N ARG A 491 -10.71 -14.02 0.59
CA ARG A 491 -10.09 -13.82 1.91
C ARG A 491 -10.75 -14.65 3.01
N ASN A 492 -12.09 -14.59 3.09
CA ASN A 492 -12.86 -15.32 4.09
C ASN A 492 -12.71 -16.85 3.93
N TYR A 493 -12.63 -17.33 2.69
CA TYR A 493 -12.38 -18.74 2.41
C TYR A 493 -10.97 -19.14 2.87
N MET A 494 -9.95 -18.33 2.54
CA MET A 494 -8.57 -18.56 2.97
C MET A 494 -8.41 -18.52 4.49
N ALA A 495 -9.01 -17.52 5.15
CA ALA A 495 -8.97 -17.38 6.61
C ALA A 495 -9.65 -18.55 7.33
N ALA A 496 -10.77 -19.06 6.79
CA ALA A 496 -11.51 -20.18 7.36
C ALA A 496 -10.78 -21.52 7.14
N ARG A 497 -10.20 -21.74 5.96
CA ARG A 497 -9.50 -22.99 5.61
C ARG A 497 -8.08 -23.06 6.16
N TYR A 498 -7.38 -21.93 6.20
CA TYR A 498 -5.97 -21.80 6.57
C TYR A 498 -5.76 -20.77 7.70
N PRO A 499 -6.29 -21.02 8.92
CA PRO A 499 -6.32 -20.06 10.02
C PRO A 499 -4.97 -19.61 10.58
N LEU A 500 -3.82 -20.02 10.07
CA LEU A 500 -2.52 -19.44 10.48
C LEU A 500 -1.93 -18.48 9.44
N ILE A 501 -2.55 -18.35 8.27
CA ILE A 501 -2.15 -17.39 7.24
C ILE A 501 -2.80 -16.05 7.56
N ALA A 502 -1.99 -15.01 7.75
CA ALA A 502 -2.49 -13.66 7.96
C ALA A 502 -2.52 -12.85 6.65
N PHE A 503 -3.08 -11.64 6.71
CA PHE A 503 -3.14 -10.72 5.57
C PHE A 503 -2.53 -9.40 6.01
N ASP A 504 -1.78 -8.71 5.14
CA ASP A 504 -1.69 -7.27 5.28
C ASP A 504 -2.82 -6.61 4.49
N THR A 505 -3.31 -5.52 5.05
CA THR A 505 -4.53 -4.86 4.58
C THR A 505 -4.25 -3.40 4.36
N ASN A 506 -4.56 -2.96 3.15
CA ASN A 506 -4.53 -1.57 2.72
C ASN A 506 -5.87 -1.24 2.08
N MET A 507 -6.78 -0.55 2.78
CA MET A 507 -8.12 -0.27 2.23
C MET A 507 -8.11 0.76 1.09
N GLY A 508 -6.91 1.14 0.62
CA GLY A 508 -6.70 1.72 -0.68
C GLY A 508 -6.88 3.22 -0.63
N SER A 509 -5.77 3.94 -0.57
CA SER A 509 -5.68 5.19 -1.29
C SER A 509 -5.28 4.91 -2.74
N ASN A 510 -6.18 5.21 -3.67
CA ASN A 510 -5.92 5.56 -5.07
C ASN A 510 -5.37 4.57 -6.09
N ALA A 511 -4.57 3.55 -5.77
CA ALA A 511 -3.87 2.84 -6.84
C ALA A 511 -3.80 1.31 -6.76
N ILE A 512 -4.37 0.67 -5.72
CA ILE A 512 -4.44 -0.80 -5.68
C ILE A 512 -5.79 -1.28 -6.16
N THR A 513 -5.78 -2.05 -7.24
CA THR A 513 -6.98 -2.45 -7.97
C THR A 513 -7.79 -3.53 -7.28
N GLY A 514 -7.14 -4.29 -6.38
CA GLY A 514 -7.84 -5.13 -5.42
C GLY A 514 -8.79 -4.31 -4.52
N ALA A 515 -8.37 -3.10 -4.13
CA ALA A 515 -9.22 -2.12 -3.44
C ALA A 515 -10.04 -1.25 -4.42
N SER A 516 -9.61 -1.04 -5.67
CA SER A 516 -10.42 -0.32 -6.67
C SER A 516 -11.65 -1.12 -7.11
N GLY A 517 -11.61 -2.45 -7.00
CA GLY A 517 -12.78 -3.33 -7.12
C GLY A 517 -13.87 -3.06 -6.06
N LEU A 518 -13.61 -2.20 -5.06
CA LEU A 518 -14.62 -1.66 -4.14
C LEU A 518 -15.45 -0.51 -4.76
N PHE A 519 -15.09 -0.04 -5.95
CA PHE A 519 -15.79 1.04 -6.65
C PHE A 519 -16.23 0.58 -8.04
N ASP A 520 -17.55 0.59 -8.28
CA ASP A 520 -18.13 0.13 -9.54
C ASP A 520 -17.88 1.09 -10.74
N SER A 521 -17.35 2.30 -10.48
CA SER A 521 -17.06 3.29 -11.53
C SER A 521 -16.03 4.35 -11.11
N VAL A 522 -15.47 5.04 -12.11
CA VAL A 522 -14.61 6.24 -11.95
C VAL A 522 -15.32 7.31 -11.13
N GLU A 523 -16.60 7.55 -11.41
CA GLU A 523 -17.44 8.53 -10.73
C GLU A 523 -17.66 8.13 -9.27
N GLY A 524 -17.99 6.86 -9.01
CA GLY A 524 -18.09 6.31 -7.65
C GLY A 524 -16.79 6.51 -6.86
N TYR A 525 -15.65 6.20 -7.47
CA TYR A 525 -14.34 6.44 -6.86
C TYR A 525 -14.06 7.93 -6.57
N ARG A 526 -14.46 8.86 -7.45
CA ARG A 526 -14.28 10.32 -7.24
C ARG A 526 -15.18 10.91 -6.15
N ILE A 527 -16.37 10.33 -6.00
CA ILE A 527 -17.44 10.76 -5.08
C ILE A 527 -17.14 10.31 -3.64
N ASN A 528 -16.52 9.14 -3.45
CA ASN A 528 -16.22 8.55 -2.14
C ASN A 528 -15.04 9.17 -1.36
N ARG A 529 -15.17 10.47 -1.04
CA ARG A 529 -14.14 11.27 -0.36
C ARG A 529 -13.89 10.88 1.07
N GLY A 530 -14.93 10.52 1.83
CA GLY A 530 -14.78 10.16 3.24
C GLY A 530 -14.01 8.85 3.41
N PHE A 531 -14.07 7.92 2.44
CA PHE A 531 -13.25 6.71 2.48
C PHE A 531 -11.83 7.03 2.01
N ARG A 532 -11.68 7.82 0.94
CA ARG A 532 -10.36 8.13 0.36
C ARG A 532 -9.53 9.15 1.15
N HIS A 533 -10.12 10.23 1.62
CA HIS A 533 -9.46 11.37 2.26
C HIS A 533 -9.78 11.50 3.75
N LEU A 534 -10.65 10.63 4.27
CA LEU A 534 -11.10 10.66 5.66
C LEU A 534 -11.66 12.03 6.04
N ASP A 535 -12.29 12.70 5.08
CA ASP A 535 -12.99 13.97 5.25
C ASP A 535 -14.02 14.09 4.11
N GLY A 536 -15.30 14.11 4.46
CA GLY A 536 -16.42 14.11 3.53
C GLY A 536 -17.32 12.87 3.64
N TYR A 537 -18.07 12.59 2.59
CA TYR A 537 -19.07 11.52 2.57
C TYR A 537 -18.55 10.21 1.97
N ILE A 538 -19.13 9.11 2.42
CA ILE A 538 -18.85 7.72 2.05
C ILE A 538 -20.17 7.09 1.65
N ASP A 539 -20.21 6.46 0.47
CA ASP A 539 -21.32 5.64 0.05
C ASP A 539 -21.40 4.38 0.91
N THR A 540 -22.59 4.08 1.43
CA THR A 540 -22.82 2.88 2.24
C THR A 540 -22.56 1.59 1.48
N ASP A 541 -22.69 1.60 0.15
CA ASP A 541 -22.44 0.43 -0.68
C ASP A 541 -20.95 0.10 -0.69
N VAL A 542 -20.07 1.11 -0.66
CA VAL A 542 -18.62 0.94 -0.50
C VAL A 542 -18.28 0.37 0.87
N LEU A 543 -18.87 0.88 1.96
CA LEU A 543 -18.67 0.33 3.30
C LEU A 543 -19.14 -1.13 3.43
N HIS A 544 -20.20 -1.49 2.72
CA HIS A 544 -20.68 -2.86 2.67
C HIS A 544 -19.74 -3.78 1.87
N GLN A 545 -19.31 -3.35 0.68
CA GLN A 545 -18.34 -4.10 -0.13
C GLN A 545 -17.00 -4.29 0.61
N ALA A 546 -16.45 -3.22 1.18
CA ALA A 546 -15.22 -3.27 1.99
C ALA A 546 -15.41 -4.16 3.23
N GLY A 547 -16.56 -4.05 3.89
CA GLY A 547 -16.92 -4.88 5.02
C GLY A 547 -16.93 -6.37 4.68
N ASN A 548 -17.51 -6.75 3.54
CA ASN A 548 -17.56 -8.14 3.10
C ASN A 548 -16.19 -8.69 2.68
N ALA A 549 -15.36 -7.86 2.05
CA ALA A 549 -14.04 -8.25 1.59
C ALA A 549 -13.01 -8.38 2.73
N VAL A 550 -13.10 -7.52 3.75
CA VAL A 550 -12.06 -7.37 4.78
C VAL A 550 -12.53 -7.79 6.18
N ALA A 551 -13.70 -7.31 6.62
CA ALA A 551 -14.10 -7.41 8.03
C ALA A 551 -15.02 -8.61 8.33
N TYR A 552 -15.81 -9.07 7.36
CA TYR A 552 -16.78 -10.18 7.42
C TYR A 552 -17.26 -10.57 8.83
N LEU A 553 -18.22 -9.79 9.38
CA LEU A 553 -18.72 -9.94 10.76
C LEU A 553 -20.05 -10.71 10.86
N GLY A 554 -20.38 -11.54 9.87
CA GLY A 554 -21.62 -12.31 9.85
C GLY A 554 -21.63 -13.46 10.88
N ALA A 555 -22.81 -13.79 11.43
CA ALA A 555 -22.96 -14.94 12.33
C ALA A 555 -22.70 -16.29 11.63
N ASN A 556 -22.78 -16.31 10.30
CA ASN A 556 -22.38 -17.45 9.46
C ASN A 556 -20.86 -17.71 9.44
N ALA A 557 -20.05 -16.86 10.09
CA ALA A 557 -18.65 -17.17 10.41
C ALA A 557 -18.49 -18.11 11.61
N LEU A 558 -19.55 -18.34 12.40
CA LEU A 558 -19.54 -19.24 13.55
C LEU A 558 -20.09 -20.62 13.18
N THR A 559 -19.58 -21.64 13.85
CA THR A 559 -20.10 -23.01 13.74
C THR A 559 -21.48 -23.13 14.38
N GLN A 560 -22.26 -24.13 13.96
CA GLN A 560 -23.56 -24.42 14.57
C GLN A 560 -23.46 -24.66 16.09
N ALA A 561 -22.39 -25.31 16.54
CA ALA A 561 -22.13 -25.56 17.96
C ALA A 561 -21.89 -24.24 18.74
N GLN A 562 -21.08 -23.34 18.19
CA GLN A 562 -20.85 -22.02 18.80
C GLN A 562 -22.14 -21.20 18.87
N VAL A 563 -22.96 -21.23 17.82
CA VAL A 563 -24.25 -20.53 17.80
C VAL A 563 -25.20 -21.11 18.86
N ALA A 564 -25.31 -22.43 18.96
CA ALA A 564 -26.16 -23.09 19.94
C ALA A 564 -25.75 -22.75 21.37
N GLU A 565 -24.45 -22.74 21.66
CA GLU A 565 -23.92 -22.39 22.97
C GLU A 565 -24.23 -20.93 23.33
N LEU A 566 -23.96 -19.98 22.43
CA LEU A 566 -24.27 -18.56 22.67
C LEU A 566 -25.77 -18.33 22.94
N ILE A 567 -26.66 -19.05 22.24
CA ILE A 567 -28.10 -19.02 22.49
C ILE A 567 -28.41 -19.56 23.90
N ALA A 568 -27.78 -20.67 24.31
CA ALA A 568 -27.96 -21.26 25.63
C ALA A 568 -27.52 -20.29 26.74
N MET A 569 -26.34 -19.67 26.60
CA MET A 569 -25.81 -18.67 27.55
C MET A 569 -26.80 -17.53 27.78
N VAL A 570 -27.30 -16.93 26.68
CA VAL A 570 -28.25 -15.82 26.72
C VAL A 570 -29.60 -16.24 27.32
N ARG A 571 -30.07 -17.46 27.05
CA ARG A 571 -31.33 -17.98 27.59
C ARG A 571 -31.25 -18.22 29.10
N ALA A 572 -30.12 -18.73 29.58
CA ALA A 572 -29.91 -19.10 30.98
C ALA A 572 -29.87 -17.89 31.94
N GLN A 573 -29.46 -16.72 31.46
CA GLN A 573 -29.15 -15.58 32.33
C GLN A 573 -30.20 -14.46 32.29
N SER A 574 -30.20 -13.62 33.33
CA SER A 574 -31.21 -12.57 33.56
C SER A 574 -30.83 -11.21 32.96
N SER A 575 -29.53 -10.95 32.83
CA SER A 575 -28.97 -9.74 32.23
C SER A 575 -27.74 -10.06 31.37
N LEU A 576 -27.35 -9.13 30.48
CA LEU A 576 -26.14 -9.26 29.67
C LEU A 576 -24.88 -9.29 30.55
N THR A 577 -24.86 -8.50 31.62
CA THR A 577 -23.76 -8.50 32.59
C THR A 577 -23.62 -9.86 33.28
N ASP A 578 -24.74 -10.52 33.64
CA ASP A 578 -24.69 -11.87 34.22
C ASP A 578 -24.16 -12.90 33.21
N VAL A 579 -24.52 -12.77 31.92
CA VAL A 579 -23.95 -13.63 30.86
C VAL A 579 -22.43 -13.55 30.83
N LEU A 580 -21.88 -12.33 30.92
CA LEU A 580 -20.45 -12.09 30.86
C LEU A 580 -19.74 -12.38 32.20
N ASN A 581 -20.41 -12.27 33.34
CA ASN A 581 -19.79 -12.54 34.64
C ASN A 581 -19.89 -14.01 35.08
N ASP A 582 -20.73 -14.81 34.44
CA ASP A 582 -20.81 -16.25 34.68
C ASP A 582 -19.47 -16.94 34.34
N GLU A 583 -18.91 -17.68 35.30
CA GLU A 583 -17.58 -18.30 35.16
C GLU A 583 -17.51 -19.35 34.06
N THR A 584 -18.61 -20.10 33.84
CA THR A 584 -18.68 -21.13 32.79
C THR A 584 -18.67 -20.46 31.42
N ASN A 585 -19.51 -19.45 31.23
CA ASN A 585 -19.56 -18.66 30.01
C ASN A 585 -18.22 -17.98 29.73
N ALA A 586 -17.62 -17.33 30.74
CA ALA A 586 -16.33 -16.66 30.61
C ALA A 586 -15.22 -17.64 30.20
N THR A 587 -15.19 -18.83 30.79
CA THR A 587 -14.23 -19.88 30.45
C THR A 587 -14.39 -20.34 29.01
N TRP A 588 -15.63 -20.59 28.58
CA TRP A 588 -15.92 -20.99 27.21
C TRP A 588 -15.52 -19.89 26.20
N ILE A 589 -15.91 -18.63 26.44
CA ILE A 589 -15.56 -17.52 25.55
C ILE A 589 -14.03 -17.35 25.47
N LYS A 590 -13.30 -17.42 26.59
CA LYS A 590 -11.83 -17.38 26.59
C LYS A 590 -11.21 -18.50 25.76
N SER A 591 -11.79 -19.71 25.79
CA SER A 591 -11.37 -20.82 24.95
C SER A 591 -11.59 -20.53 23.45
N GLN A 592 -12.76 -19.96 23.10
CA GLN A 592 -13.05 -19.54 21.73
C GLN A 592 -12.08 -18.45 21.25
N LEU A 593 -11.82 -17.43 22.07
CA LEU A 593 -10.84 -16.37 21.76
C LEU A 593 -9.44 -16.94 21.54
N THR A 594 -8.97 -17.82 22.43
CA THR A 594 -7.65 -18.46 22.30
C THR A 594 -7.54 -19.27 21.01
N THR A 595 -8.60 -20.01 20.64
CA THR A 595 -8.61 -20.84 19.45
C THR A 595 -8.70 -20.01 18.17
N GLY A 596 -9.66 -19.08 18.10
CA GLY A 596 -9.92 -18.28 16.91
C GLY A 596 -8.80 -17.27 16.61
N MET A 597 -8.13 -16.78 17.67
CA MET A 597 -7.03 -15.83 17.58
C MET A 597 -5.64 -16.47 17.68
N ALA A 598 -5.52 -17.80 17.60
CA ALA A 598 -4.22 -18.42 17.50
C ALA A 598 -3.46 -17.89 16.25
N PRO A 599 -2.14 -17.63 16.34
CA PRO A 599 -1.27 -17.87 17.50
C PRO A 599 -1.11 -16.67 18.45
N ILE A 600 -1.80 -15.54 18.22
CA ILE A 600 -1.56 -14.28 18.94
C ILE A 600 -2.26 -14.20 20.31
N CYS A 601 -3.39 -14.90 20.48
CA CYS A 601 -4.03 -15.07 21.78
C CYS A 601 -3.56 -16.36 22.44
N THR A 602 -3.00 -16.22 23.64
CA THR A 602 -2.48 -17.30 24.48
C THR A 602 -3.10 -17.22 25.87
N LEU A 603 -2.86 -18.23 26.71
CA LEU A 603 -3.31 -18.21 28.11
C LEU A 603 -2.75 -17.01 28.91
N LYS A 604 -1.65 -16.40 28.46
CA LYS A 604 -1.02 -15.25 29.14
C LYS A 604 -1.77 -13.93 28.90
N ASN A 605 -2.38 -13.74 27.73
CA ASN A 605 -3.04 -12.48 27.33
C ASN A 605 -4.55 -12.62 27.07
N VAL A 606 -5.13 -13.83 27.08
CA VAL A 606 -6.57 -14.05 26.87
C VAL A 606 -7.47 -13.26 27.82
N GLY A 607 -7.00 -12.97 29.05
CA GLY A 607 -7.74 -12.13 29.99
C GLY A 607 -7.96 -10.70 29.48
N ALA A 608 -6.95 -10.12 28.81
CA ALA A 608 -7.06 -8.78 28.21
C ALA A 608 -8.03 -8.79 27.02
N TYR A 609 -7.94 -9.79 26.15
CA TYR A 609 -8.87 -9.96 25.04
C TYR A 609 -10.30 -10.18 25.52
N TYR A 610 -10.51 -10.98 26.56
CA TYR A 610 -11.82 -11.21 27.14
C TYR A 610 -12.44 -9.94 27.74
N LYS A 611 -11.62 -9.09 28.37
CA LYS A 611 -12.05 -7.78 28.86
C LYS A 611 -12.50 -6.87 27.71
N LEU A 612 -11.74 -6.81 26.62
CA LEU A 612 -12.12 -6.04 25.42
C LEU A 612 -13.38 -6.59 24.76
N TYR A 613 -13.49 -7.92 24.64
CA TYR A 613 -14.67 -8.61 24.14
C TYR A 613 -15.91 -8.21 24.94
N SER A 614 -15.84 -8.33 26.26
CA SER A 614 -16.94 -8.00 27.17
C SER A 614 -17.35 -6.52 27.07
N ALA A 615 -16.36 -5.62 26.99
CA ALA A 615 -16.61 -4.19 26.83
C ALA A 615 -17.36 -3.88 25.53
N LEU A 616 -16.93 -4.44 24.40
CA LEU A 616 -17.59 -4.25 23.11
C LEU A 616 -19.01 -4.82 23.11
N VAL A 617 -19.24 -6.00 23.70
CA VAL A 617 -20.58 -6.61 23.80
C VAL A 617 -21.53 -5.72 24.60
N VAL A 618 -21.09 -5.22 25.75
CA VAL A 618 -21.87 -4.29 26.59
C VAL A 618 -22.21 -3.02 25.81
N GLN A 619 -21.23 -2.41 25.15
CA GLN A 619 -21.44 -1.19 24.38
C GLN A 619 -22.50 -1.32 23.26
N LEU A 620 -22.66 -2.52 22.68
CA LEU A 620 -23.61 -2.77 21.61
C LEU A 620 -25.03 -3.05 22.10
N ALA A 621 -25.19 -3.71 23.25
CA ALA A 621 -26.48 -4.30 23.62
C ALA A 621 -26.94 -4.07 25.08
N ASP A 622 -26.17 -3.39 25.92
CA ASP A 622 -26.54 -3.16 27.33
C ASP A 622 -27.79 -2.28 27.50
N GLN A 623 -28.08 -1.43 26.51
CA GLN A 623 -29.27 -0.56 26.53
C GLN A 623 -30.59 -1.31 26.28
N THR A 624 -30.54 -2.60 25.91
CA THR A 624 -31.73 -3.40 25.62
C THR A 624 -31.82 -4.62 26.53
N LYS A 625 -33.06 -4.97 26.91
CA LYS A 625 -33.35 -6.22 27.65
C LYS A 625 -33.71 -7.39 26.73
N VAL A 626 -33.70 -7.15 25.42
CA VAL A 626 -34.13 -8.12 24.42
C VAL A 626 -32.97 -9.07 24.12
N LYS A 627 -33.12 -10.32 24.58
CA LYS A 627 -32.13 -11.40 24.46
C LYS A 627 -31.58 -11.63 23.05
N SER A 628 -32.37 -11.43 22.00
CA SER A 628 -31.88 -11.59 20.63
C SER A 628 -30.77 -10.58 20.27
N TYR A 629 -30.81 -9.37 20.82
CA TYR A 629 -29.73 -8.39 20.63
C TYR A 629 -28.49 -8.74 21.44
N TRP A 630 -28.63 -9.38 22.61
CA TRP A 630 -27.50 -9.90 23.37
C TRP A 630 -26.76 -10.99 22.57
N PHE A 631 -27.51 -11.93 21.99
CA PHE A 631 -26.96 -12.95 21.10
C PHE A 631 -26.27 -12.34 19.88
N ASP A 632 -26.90 -11.36 19.21
CA ASP A 632 -26.33 -10.67 18.06
C ASP A 632 -25.02 -9.95 18.43
N ALA A 633 -24.95 -9.28 19.58
CA ALA A 633 -23.72 -8.64 20.06
C ALA A 633 -22.62 -9.66 20.39
N LEU A 634 -22.93 -10.72 21.16
CA LEU A 634 -21.96 -11.77 21.50
C LEU A 634 -21.38 -12.44 20.25
N SER A 635 -22.22 -12.74 19.27
CA SER A 635 -21.81 -13.40 18.02
C SER A 635 -20.98 -12.48 17.14
N ARG A 636 -21.41 -11.25 16.87
CA ARG A 636 -20.67 -10.28 16.04
C ARG A 636 -19.30 -9.94 16.64
N VAL A 637 -19.23 -9.72 17.95
CA VAL A 637 -17.95 -9.43 18.61
C VAL A 637 -17.06 -10.66 18.62
N LEU A 638 -17.59 -11.89 18.70
CA LEU A 638 -16.74 -13.09 18.59
C LEU A 638 -16.17 -13.22 17.18
N THR A 639 -16.99 -13.01 16.16
CA THR A 639 -16.53 -13.01 14.76
C THR A 639 -15.48 -11.92 14.51
N LEU A 640 -15.64 -10.73 15.10
CA LEU A 640 -14.66 -9.66 15.03
C LEU A 640 -13.27 -10.12 15.48
N PHE A 641 -13.19 -10.83 16.61
CA PHE A 641 -11.93 -11.34 17.15
C PHE A 641 -11.40 -12.49 16.29
N ASN A 642 -12.26 -13.39 15.80
CA ASN A 642 -11.87 -14.48 14.91
C ASN A 642 -11.26 -13.98 13.59
N ASN A 643 -11.65 -12.80 13.12
CA ASN A 643 -11.14 -12.18 11.88
C ASN A 643 -9.88 -11.30 12.09
N TRP A 644 -9.19 -11.43 13.22
CA TRP A 644 -8.01 -10.62 13.57
C TRP A 644 -6.94 -10.49 12.46
N ARG A 645 -6.79 -11.53 11.63
CA ARG A 645 -5.82 -11.63 10.52
C ARG A 645 -5.96 -10.51 9.49
N SER A 646 -7.15 -9.93 9.39
CA SER A 646 -7.48 -8.88 8.43
C SER A 646 -7.18 -7.48 8.94
N TYR A 647 -6.70 -7.33 10.19
CA TYR A 647 -6.46 -6.03 10.81
C TYR A 647 -4.99 -5.65 10.89
N LEU A 648 -4.09 -6.46 10.31
CA LEU A 648 -2.69 -6.08 10.15
C LEU A 648 -2.60 -5.13 8.95
N LEU A 649 -2.22 -3.88 9.21
CA LEU A 649 -2.22 -2.84 8.18
C LEU A 649 -0.85 -2.68 7.52
N GLY A 650 -0.85 -2.54 6.20
CA GLY A 650 0.33 -2.25 5.38
C GLY A 650 0.06 -1.08 4.44
N ALA A 651 1.05 -0.22 4.23
CA ALA A 651 0.90 0.96 3.38
C ALA A 651 1.33 0.75 1.93
N ASP A 652 2.05 -0.33 1.63
CA ASP A 652 2.52 -0.68 0.28
C ASP A 652 3.34 0.44 -0.42
N GLY A 653 4.01 1.27 0.40
CA GLY A 653 4.72 2.47 -0.06
C GLY A 653 3.87 3.74 0.00
N GLN A 654 3.79 4.34 1.19
CA GLN A 654 3.05 5.58 1.50
C GLN A 654 3.20 6.70 0.44
N GLY A 655 4.39 6.88 -0.10
CA GLY A 655 4.69 7.91 -1.10
C GLY A 655 4.30 7.58 -2.54
N VAL A 656 4.26 6.30 -2.93
CA VAL A 656 3.79 5.86 -4.27
C VAL A 656 2.28 5.86 -4.32
N GLU A 657 1.66 5.21 -3.34
CA GLU A 657 0.21 5.01 -3.25
C GLU A 657 -0.55 6.29 -2.89
N HIS A 658 0.16 7.27 -2.31
CA HIS A 658 -0.45 8.39 -1.59
C HIS A 658 -1.29 7.94 -0.38
N THR A 659 -0.86 6.85 0.26
CA THR A 659 -1.49 6.36 1.50
C THR A 659 -0.69 6.80 2.72
N ASP A 660 -1.39 6.87 3.85
CA ASP A 660 -0.83 7.03 5.18
C ASP A 660 -1.35 5.88 6.04
N VAL A 661 -0.47 5.13 6.68
CA VAL A 661 -0.89 4.00 7.54
C VAL A 661 -1.76 4.47 8.71
N GLN A 662 -1.60 5.73 9.15
CA GLN A 662 -2.48 6.34 10.15
C GLN A 662 -3.90 6.52 9.61
N ASP A 663 -4.03 6.87 8.32
CA ASP A 663 -5.30 6.96 7.63
C ASP A 663 -5.90 5.56 7.42
N GLU A 664 -5.10 4.55 7.03
CA GLU A 664 -5.56 3.16 6.93
C GLU A 664 -6.09 2.63 8.27
N PHE A 665 -5.41 2.98 9.37
CA PHE A 665 -5.87 2.63 10.71
C PHE A 665 -7.23 3.22 11.04
N LEU A 666 -7.42 4.50 10.74
CA LEU A 666 -8.71 5.16 10.95
C LEU A 666 -9.81 4.57 10.06
N ARG A 667 -9.52 4.25 8.79
CA ARG A 667 -10.46 3.55 7.89
C ARG A 667 -10.90 2.22 8.51
N MET A 668 -9.98 1.46 9.10
CA MET A 668 -10.27 0.15 9.69
C MET A 668 -11.21 0.32 10.87
N VAL A 669 -10.90 1.24 11.79
CA VAL A 669 -11.73 1.49 12.97
C VAL A 669 -13.13 1.96 12.58
N ILE A 670 -13.26 2.85 11.59
CA ILE A 670 -14.56 3.30 11.07
C ILE A 670 -15.34 2.12 10.44
N LEU A 671 -14.67 1.31 9.63
CA LEU A 671 -15.29 0.15 8.99
C LEU A 671 -15.83 -0.82 10.04
N LEU A 672 -15.03 -1.16 11.05
CA LEU A 672 -15.42 -2.06 12.13
C LEU A 672 -16.57 -1.47 12.96
N ALA A 673 -16.53 -0.18 13.29
CA ALA A 673 -17.61 0.49 14.02
C ALA A 673 -18.92 0.48 13.24
N TYR A 674 -18.88 0.78 11.94
CA TYR A 674 -20.04 0.73 11.07
C TYR A 674 -20.61 -0.70 10.95
N GLN A 675 -19.75 -1.71 10.83
CA GLN A 675 -20.17 -3.11 10.73
C GLN A 675 -20.80 -3.61 12.04
N LEU A 676 -20.28 -3.21 13.20
CA LEU A 676 -20.81 -3.55 14.51
C LEU A 676 -22.09 -2.79 14.87
N LEU A 677 -22.35 -1.62 14.28
CA LEU A 677 -23.55 -0.83 14.57
C LEU A 677 -24.83 -1.65 14.32
N PRO A 678 -25.64 -1.97 15.34
CA PRO A 678 -26.86 -2.75 15.16
C PRO A 678 -27.85 -2.05 14.22
N PRO A 679 -28.61 -2.77 13.38
CA PRO A 679 -29.68 -2.17 12.60
C PRO A 679 -30.67 -1.41 13.48
N GLY A 680 -31.01 -0.17 13.10
CA GLY A 680 -31.95 0.66 13.85
C GLY A 680 -31.37 1.46 15.02
N GLN A 681 -30.08 1.31 15.33
CA GLN A 681 -29.40 2.17 16.31
C GLN A 681 -29.20 3.59 15.77
N THR A 682 -29.32 4.58 16.67
CA THR A 682 -29.15 6.01 16.34
C THR A 682 -27.85 6.60 16.87
N ARG A 683 -26.99 5.79 17.51
CA ARG A 683 -25.76 6.28 18.15
C ARG A 683 -24.60 5.34 17.89
N VAL A 684 -23.46 5.91 17.51
CA VAL A 684 -22.16 5.24 17.58
C VAL A 684 -21.46 5.77 18.85
N LEU A 685 -21.22 4.89 19.82
CA LEU A 685 -20.56 5.29 21.06
C LEU A 685 -19.09 5.61 20.79
N ASN A 686 -18.59 6.73 21.29
CA ASN A 686 -17.18 7.08 21.23
C ASN A 686 -16.32 5.99 21.88
N GLN A 687 -16.81 5.39 22.98
CA GLN A 687 -16.16 4.27 23.64
C GLN A 687 -16.00 3.02 22.75
N THR A 688 -16.91 2.80 21.80
CA THR A 688 -16.76 1.70 20.82
C THR A 688 -15.60 1.95 19.88
N MET A 689 -15.44 3.18 19.40
CA MET A 689 -14.27 3.55 18.60
C MET A 689 -12.97 3.38 19.40
N LEU A 690 -12.96 3.78 20.69
CA LEU A 690 -11.82 3.61 21.59
C LEU A 690 -11.47 2.12 21.81
N SER A 691 -12.46 1.27 22.05
CA SER A 691 -12.23 -0.17 22.23
C SER A 691 -11.80 -0.87 20.94
N LEU A 692 -12.26 -0.40 19.77
CA LEU A 692 -11.84 -0.93 18.47
C LEU A 692 -10.40 -0.56 18.11
N GLN A 693 -9.97 0.68 18.36
CA GLN A 693 -8.57 1.05 18.16
C GLN A 693 -7.64 0.24 19.07
N ASP A 694 -8.03 0.04 20.34
CA ASP A 694 -7.25 -0.75 21.30
C ASP A 694 -7.14 -2.21 20.83
N LEU A 695 -8.24 -2.78 20.32
CA LEU A 695 -8.24 -4.13 19.75
C LEU A 695 -7.26 -4.26 18.58
N VAL A 696 -7.34 -3.37 17.59
CA VAL A 696 -6.49 -3.44 16.38
C VAL A 696 -5.01 -3.24 16.73
N ILE A 697 -4.68 -2.29 17.62
CA ILE A 697 -3.29 -2.08 18.09
C ILE A 697 -2.78 -3.29 18.88
N THR A 698 -3.62 -3.89 19.74
CA THR A 698 -3.24 -5.07 20.53
C THR A 698 -2.98 -6.28 19.62
N ILE A 699 -3.84 -6.50 18.63
CA ILE A 699 -3.68 -7.57 17.64
C ILE A 699 -2.36 -7.42 16.87
N ALA A 700 -2.09 -6.22 16.36
CA ALA A 700 -0.83 -5.94 15.67
C ALA A 700 0.37 -6.18 16.61
N THR A 701 0.32 -5.63 17.83
CA THR A 701 1.39 -5.80 18.81
C THR A 701 1.68 -7.26 19.11
N ASP A 702 0.64 -8.07 19.37
CA ASP A 702 0.81 -9.47 19.69
C ASP A 702 1.26 -10.28 18.46
N TYR A 703 0.79 -9.96 17.26
CA TYR A 703 1.32 -10.58 16.04
C TYR A 703 2.80 -10.27 15.83
N TRP A 704 3.24 -9.02 16.05
CA TRP A 704 4.65 -8.67 15.98
C TRP A 704 5.49 -9.39 17.03
N LYS A 705 4.98 -9.52 18.25
CA LYS A 705 5.66 -10.25 19.34
C LYS A 705 5.82 -11.72 19.01
N THR A 706 4.79 -12.34 18.45
CA THR A 706 4.81 -13.75 18.06
C THR A 706 5.76 -14.02 16.89
N THR A 707 5.83 -13.12 15.91
CA THR A 707 6.54 -13.37 14.64
C THR A 707 7.93 -12.75 14.57
N VAL A 708 8.16 -11.60 15.22
CA VAL A 708 9.38 -10.81 15.08
C VAL A 708 10.16 -10.70 16.38
N ASN A 709 9.59 -10.08 17.42
CA ASN A 709 10.31 -9.79 18.66
C ASN A 709 9.38 -9.84 19.88
N SER A 710 9.50 -10.90 20.69
CA SER A 710 8.69 -11.13 21.89
C SER A 710 8.86 -10.05 22.97
N SER A 711 9.98 -9.31 22.95
CA SER A 711 10.31 -8.26 23.91
C SER A 711 9.90 -6.86 23.45
N LEU A 712 9.09 -6.73 22.38
CA LEU A 712 8.64 -5.43 21.89
C LEU A 712 7.93 -4.63 22.99
N SER A 713 8.36 -3.39 23.19
CA SER A 713 7.70 -2.38 23.99
C SER A 713 7.44 -1.16 23.12
N LEU A 714 6.23 -0.59 23.21
CA LEU A 714 5.81 0.56 22.43
C LEU A 714 5.29 1.65 23.35
N LYS A 715 5.61 2.90 23.00
CA LYS A 715 4.99 4.07 23.61
C LYS A 715 3.69 4.38 22.88
N SER A 716 2.61 4.56 23.63
CA SER A 716 1.37 5.07 23.07
C SER A 716 1.54 6.55 22.74
N ASN A 717 1.06 6.96 21.58
CA ASN A 717 1.02 8.35 21.17
C ASN A 717 -0.35 8.64 20.52
N THR A 718 -0.76 9.90 20.58
CA THR A 718 -2.04 10.34 20.01
C THR A 718 -1.84 10.89 18.60
N ALA A 719 -2.83 10.66 17.74
CA ALA A 719 -2.92 11.12 16.37
C ALA A 719 -4.14 12.04 16.20
N LEU A 720 -4.38 12.50 14.97
CA LEU A 720 -5.60 13.25 14.64
C LEU A 720 -6.84 12.38 14.84
N GLY A 721 -7.78 12.92 15.59
CA GLY A 721 -9.03 12.24 15.96
C GLY A 721 -10.10 12.21 14.87
N VAL A 722 -11.30 11.79 15.27
CA VAL A 722 -12.56 11.95 14.53
C VAL A 722 -13.41 12.98 15.26
N GLU A 723 -13.87 14.01 14.56
CA GLU A 723 -14.73 15.05 15.13
C GLU A 723 -16.20 14.63 15.03
N THR A 724 -16.66 14.26 13.83
CA THR A 724 -18.03 13.76 13.62
C THR A 724 -18.06 12.54 12.71
N MET A 725 -18.97 11.60 13.00
CA MET A 725 -19.34 10.51 12.10
C MET A 725 -20.86 10.28 12.19
N TYR A 726 -21.61 10.45 11.11
CA TYR A 726 -23.07 10.30 11.11
C TYR A 726 -23.60 9.82 9.76
N GLY A 727 -24.79 9.21 9.74
CA GLY A 727 -25.40 8.74 8.50
C GLY A 727 -26.48 7.68 8.71
N PHE A 728 -26.66 6.84 7.69
CA PHE A 728 -27.58 5.69 7.75
C PHE A 728 -26.83 4.38 7.52
N LYS A 729 -27.33 3.31 8.14
CA LYS A 729 -26.97 1.93 7.78
C LYS A 729 -28.05 1.36 6.87
N SER A 730 -28.02 1.74 5.59
CA SER A 730 -29.01 1.39 4.57
C SER A 730 -28.36 1.34 3.18
N PRO A 731 -28.84 0.50 2.24
CA PRO A 731 -28.41 0.58 0.84
C PRO A 731 -28.60 1.97 0.24
N ALA A 732 -27.73 2.33 -0.72
CA ALA A 732 -27.80 3.59 -1.47
C ALA A 732 -27.93 4.85 -0.60
N SER A 733 -27.17 4.90 0.49
CA SER A 733 -27.13 6.02 1.44
C SER A 733 -25.70 6.51 1.68
N VAL A 734 -25.52 7.39 2.66
CA VAL A 734 -24.22 8.00 2.95
C VAL A 734 -23.89 8.01 4.45
N VAL A 735 -22.59 7.91 4.72
CA VAL A 735 -21.97 8.21 6.01
C VAL A 735 -21.04 9.41 5.82
N THR A 736 -21.15 10.43 6.65
CA THR A 736 -20.27 11.60 6.62
C THR A 736 -19.28 11.55 7.77
N LEU A 737 -18.02 11.86 7.47
CA LEU A 737 -16.91 11.90 8.42
C LEU A 737 -16.25 13.28 8.36
N THR A 738 -15.90 13.83 9.52
CA THR A 738 -15.03 15.01 9.62
C THR A 738 -13.89 14.75 10.61
N ARG A 739 -12.71 15.28 10.28
CA ARG A 739 -11.51 15.23 11.13
C ARG A 739 -11.15 16.63 11.63
N PRO A 740 -10.53 16.73 12.82
CA PRO A 740 -9.93 17.97 13.27
C PRO A 740 -8.92 18.47 12.24
N LYS A 741 -8.85 19.79 12.04
CA LYS A 741 -7.77 20.37 11.23
C LYS A 741 -6.44 20.11 11.94
N PRO A 742 -5.39 19.67 11.21
CA PRO A 742 -4.05 19.62 11.79
C PRO A 742 -3.67 21.00 12.33
N ASP A 743 -3.12 21.05 13.54
CA ASP A 743 -2.53 22.27 14.07
C ASP A 743 -1.53 22.81 13.04
N LYS A 744 -1.63 24.10 12.71
CA LYS A 744 -0.61 24.78 11.91
C LYS A 744 0.65 24.87 12.77
N LYS A 745 1.49 23.84 12.74
CA LYS A 745 2.84 23.88 13.30
C LYS A 745 3.83 24.27 12.23
#